data_AF-A0A2G1UQZ5-F1
#
_entry.id   AF-A0A2G1UQZ5-F1
#
_cell.length_a   1.000
_cell.length_b   1.000
_cell.length_c   1.000
_cell.angle_alpha   90.00
_cell.angle_beta   90.00
_cell.angle_gamma   90.00
#
_symmetry.space_group_name_H-M   'P 1'
#
loop_
_entity.id
_entity.type
_entity.pdbx_description
1 polymer ?
#
loop_
_entity_poly.entity_id
_entity_poly.type
_entity_poly.pdbx_seq_one_letter_code
_entity_poly.pdbx_strand_id
1 'polypeptide(L)'
;MRTTEQPVLRDIVLIGGGHSHVGVLKRFAMNPVPGVRLTLICRDTHTPYSGMLPGYVAGHYSYDDVHIDLSKLAEYAGARFYRDEAIGIDRSRKRVHCRNRPDVPYDLLSINIGSSPRVRDVTGASEFAVPVKPINGFNNRWLGLLARLENHQGPMTVAIVGAGAGGVELALAMQFRLRKELAKRGDDAGELHFHLFDAATELLPTHNPKVREQFARKLKQRGIRVHLGSPVVKVEAQRLTTEAGDSLAVDEVLWVTRAGGPRWLEDTGLALDEGNFLRVRDTLQVENDDAIFAAGDIANVTNHPREKAGVFAVRQGRPLADNLRRAALGQAPKPFHPQKKWLALISTGDKYAVASRGEFAHAGRLVWRWKDWIDRRFMKKFTDLPAMEESATLPDTSAAQSKEEAAQAISAVAMRCGGCGAKVGSTVLSRALGELKPIERDDIIVGLHAPDDAAVLRVPPGKAVVHTVDFFRAFIDDPYIFGRVAANHSLGDIFAMGAEAQSATAVATVPYGIESKVEDVVFQMMSGAVDVLNEAGCALVGGHTGEGKELALGFAVNGLIDPDQIMSKGGLRAGDALILTKPIGTGTLFAAHARLAAKGRWIDSALASMMQSNQSAAACLRRYGSQACTDVTGFGLLGHLVEMTRPSGVDAELDLTAIPVLPGAEETAAAGILSSLQPANIRLRRGIREQERWIKHPRYPLIFDPQTAGGLLASVPAHKAEACVAELKSLGYPHTAIIGRILPQGEAIEPIILRA
;
A
#
# COMPACT_ATOMS: atom_id res chain seq x y z
N MET A 1 -0.83 16.01 0.98
CA MET A 1 0.54 16.39 0.64
C MET A 1 0.93 17.69 1.33
N ARG A 2 1.91 17.64 2.23
CA ARG A 2 2.53 18.87 2.76
C ARG A 2 3.65 19.26 1.83
N THR A 3 3.43 20.27 0.99
CA THR A 3 4.48 20.84 0.15
C THR A 3 5.43 21.65 1.03
N THR A 4 6.65 21.17 1.21
CA THR A 4 7.70 21.97 1.86
C THR A 4 8.18 23.02 0.87
N GLU A 5 8.18 24.30 1.26
CA GLU A 5 8.79 25.38 0.47
C GLU A 5 10.32 25.29 0.37
N GLN A 6 10.90 24.20 0.90
CA GLN A 6 12.33 23.95 1.03
C GLN A 6 12.79 22.98 -0.07
N PRO A 7 13.92 23.27 -0.74
CA PRO A 7 14.50 22.35 -1.70
C PRO A 7 14.97 21.07 -1.00
N VAL A 8 14.77 19.93 -1.63
CA VAL A 8 15.24 18.65 -1.08
C VAL A 8 16.76 18.57 -1.20
N LEU A 9 17.41 18.35 -0.06
CA LEU A 9 18.86 18.21 0.08
C LEU A 9 19.28 16.77 0.39
N ARG A 10 18.48 16.06 1.21
CA ARG A 10 18.81 14.72 1.70
C ARG A 10 17.64 13.77 1.63
N ASP A 11 17.91 12.53 1.28
CA ASP A 11 16.98 11.40 1.32
C ASP A 11 17.29 10.46 2.48
N ILE A 12 16.29 10.25 3.33
CA ILE A 12 16.30 9.16 4.31
C ILE A 12 15.31 8.10 3.84
N VAL A 13 15.83 6.91 3.54
CA VAL A 13 15.02 5.75 3.17
C VAL A 13 14.85 4.83 4.37
N LEU A 14 13.61 4.47 4.66
CA LEU A 14 13.21 3.55 5.72
C LEU A 14 12.73 2.25 5.07
N ILE A 15 13.46 1.15 5.23
CA ILE A 15 13.03 -0.18 4.76
C ILE A 15 12.26 -0.89 5.88
N GLY A 16 10.99 -1.18 5.62
CA GLY A 16 10.08 -1.91 6.51
C GLY A 16 9.37 -1.04 7.54
N GLY A 17 8.08 -1.27 7.73
CA GLY A 17 7.24 -0.52 8.67
C GLY A 17 7.27 -1.01 10.13
N GLY A 18 8.37 -1.60 10.61
CA GLY A 18 8.42 -2.13 11.97
C GLY A 18 8.26 -1.04 13.05
N HIS A 19 8.07 -1.46 14.31
CA HIS A 19 7.78 -0.57 15.45
C HIS A 19 8.73 0.62 15.62
N SER A 20 10.02 0.47 15.34
CA SER A 20 10.99 1.58 15.44
C SER A 20 10.73 2.67 14.40
N HIS A 21 10.47 2.30 13.14
CA HIS A 21 10.18 3.22 12.03
C HIS A 21 8.84 3.92 12.18
N VAL A 22 7.82 3.23 12.70
CA VAL A 22 6.57 3.87 13.12
C VAL A 22 6.85 5.00 14.13
N GLY A 23 7.77 4.77 15.07
CA GLY A 23 8.26 5.80 15.98
C GLY A 23 9.03 6.93 15.28
N VAL A 24 9.85 6.62 14.26
CA VAL A 24 10.58 7.60 13.44
C VAL A 24 9.63 8.50 12.69
N LEU A 25 8.70 7.94 11.91
CA LEU A 25 7.72 8.69 11.12
C LEU A 25 6.93 9.66 11.99
N LYS A 26 6.37 9.18 13.11
CA LYS A 26 5.67 10.06 14.04
C LYS A 26 6.55 11.19 14.56
N ARG A 27 7.80 10.91 14.91
CA ARG A 27 8.71 11.93 15.44
C ARG A 27 9.07 12.96 14.38
N PHE A 28 9.32 12.55 13.14
CA PHE A 28 9.58 13.47 12.04
C PHE A 28 8.34 14.27 11.65
N ALA A 29 7.15 13.68 11.72
CA ALA A 29 5.90 14.42 11.59
C ALA A 29 5.85 15.57 12.60
N MET A 30 6.10 15.28 13.88
CA MET A 30 6.04 16.27 14.97
C MET A 30 7.15 17.33 14.95
N ASN A 31 8.32 17.00 14.38
CA ASN A 31 9.46 17.90 14.28
C ASN A 31 10.21 17.57 12.98
N PRO A 32 9.75 18.11 11.84
CA PRO A 32 10.37 17.86 10.54
C PRO A 32 11.77 18.46 10.48
N VAL A 33 12.61 17.94 9.61
CA VAL A 33 13.94 18.52 9.34
C VAL A 33 13.88 19.16 7.95
N PRO A 34 14.00 20.49 7.84
CA PRO A 34 14.05 21.17 6.55
C PRO A 34 15.08 20.55 5.60
N GLY A 35 14.72 20.43 4.32
CA GLY A 35 15.58 19.83 3.29
C GLY A 35 15.73 18.30 3.36
N VAL A 36 15.12 17.62 4.33
CA VAL A 36 15.15 16.15 4.42
C VAL A 36 13.84 15.54 3.92
N ARG A 37 13.93 14.71 2.88
CA ARG A 37 12.83 13.92 2.34
C ARG A 37 12.85 12.51 2.91
N LEU A 38 11.73 12.09 3.48
CA LEU A 38 11.56 10.73 4.00
C LEU A 38 10.87 9.84 2.98
N THR A 39 11.31 8.59 2.91
CA THR A 39 10.69 7.55 2.07
C THR A 39 10.55 6.26 2.86
N LEU A 40 9.34 5.72 2.99
CA LEU A 40 9.09 4.41 3.57
C LEU A 40 8.86 3.39 2.44
N ILE A 41 9.72 2.38 2.35
CA ILE A 41 9.56 1.23 1.46
C ILE A 41 9.03 0.06 2.29
N CYS A 42 7.82 -0.40 2.01
CA CYS A 42 7.21 -1.51 2.75
C CYS A 42 6.22 -2.28 1.88
N ARG A 43 6.27 -3.62 1.94
CA ARG A 43 5.32 -4.50 1.24
C ARG A 43 3.88 -4.28 1.69
N ASP A 44 3.72 -4.03 2.98
CA ASP A 44 2.45 -4.02 3.67
C ASP A 44 2.05 -2.59 4.03
N THR A 45 0.81 -2.21 3.71
CA THR A 45 0.22 -0.92 4.10
C THR A 45 -0.16 -0.89 5.57
N HIS A 46 -0.50 -2.05 6.14
CA HIS A 46 -0.86 -2.21 7.53
C HIS A 46 0.20 -3.06 8.23
N THR A 47 0.83 -2.50 9.26
CA THR A 47 1.71 -3.27 10.14
C THR A 47 0.98 -3.67 11.42
N PRO A 48 0.97 -4.95 11.79
CA PRO A 48 0.37 -5.39 13.04
C PRO A 48 1.22 -4.98 14.24
N TYR A 49 0.54 -4.55 15.30
CA TYR A 49 1.14 -4.38 16.62
C TYR A 49 1.14 -5.73 17.35
N SER A 50 2.30 -6.38 17.37
CA SER A 50 2.46 -7.75 17.88
C SER A 50 1.99 -7.93 19.32
N GLY A 51 2.00 -6.88 20.14
CA GLY A 51 1.52 -6.91 21.52
C GLY A 51 0.01 -7.20 21.64
N MET A 52 -0.78 -6.83 20.64
CA MET A 52 -2.25 -7.06 20.61
C MET A 52 -2.65 -8.27 19.77
N LEU A 53 -1.73 -8.85 19.00
CA LEU A 53 -2.03 -9.99 18.11
C LEU A 53 -2.71 -11.16 18.82
N PRO A 54 -2.27 -11.62 20.01
CA PRO A 54 -2.97 -12.71 20.70
C PRO A 54 -4.39 -12.32 21.15
N GLY A 55 -4.63 -11.05 21.47
CA GLY A 55 -5.98 -10.58 21.78
C GLY A 55 -6.89 -10.53 20.55
N TYR A 56 -6.33 -10.20 19.38
CA TYR A 56 -7.03 -10.27 18.10
C TYR A 56 -7.40 -11.71 17.75
N VAL A 57 -6.44 -12.65 17.86
CA VAL A 57 -6.67 -14.10 17.68
C VAL A 57 -7.75 -14.61 18.63
N ALA A 58 -7.74 -14.16 19.89
CA ALA A 58 -8.79 -14.50 20.86
C ALA A 58 -10.16 -13.85 20.58
N GLY A 59 -10.25 -12.91 19.62
CA GLY A 59 -11.48 -12.21 19.22
C GLY A 59 -11.85 -11.02 20.11
N HIS A 60 -10.89 -10.39 20.78
CA HIS A 60 -11.11 -9.21 21.65
C HIS A 60 -10.95 -7.88 20.92
N TYR A 61 -10.34 -7.90 19.73
CA TYR A 61 -10.01 -6.72 18.93
C TYR A 61 -10.43 -6.93 17.48
N SER A 62 -10.76 -5.85 16.78
CA SER A 62 -10.93 -5.84 15.33
C SER A 62 -9.56 -5.80 14.62
N TYR A 63 -9.57 -5.94 13.29
CA TYR A 63 -8.37 -5.75 12.47
C TYR A 63 -7.79 -4.33 12.63
N ASP A 64 -8.65 -3.31 12.61
CA ASP A 64 -8.26 -1.89 12.71
C ASP A 64 -7.74 -1.53 14.12
N ASP A 65 -8.15 -2.24 15.17
CA ASP A 65 -7.64 -2.05 16.54
C ASP A 65 -6.16 -2.45 16.69
N VAL A 66 -5.69 -3.41 15.89
CA VAL A 66 -4.36 -4.04 16.07
C VAL A 66 -3.37 -3.73 14.97
N HIS A 67 -3.79 -3.04 13.91
CA HIS A 67 -2.90 -2.65 12.80
C HIS A 67 -2.68 -1.13 12.79
N ILE A 68 -1.42 -0.75 12.57
CA ILE A 68 -1.04 0.63 12.29
C ILE A 68 -1.06 0.80 10.78
N ASP A 69 -1.80 1.80 10.33
CA ASP A 69 -1.86 2.22 8.92
C ASP A 69 -0.61 3.05 8.58
N LEU A 70 0.32 2.43 7.85
CA LEU A 70 1.59 3.03 7.49
C LEU A 70 1.45 4.09 6.40
N SER A 71 0.51 3.92 5.47
CA SER A 71 0.24 4.92 4.45
C SER A 71 -0.25 6.22 5.10
N LYS A 72 -1.24 6.11 6.01
CA LYS A 72 -1.73 7.26 6.77
C LYS A 72 -0.65 7.90 7.63
N LEU A 73 0.19 7.10 8.28
CA LEU A 73 1.29 7.61 9.11
C LEU A 73 2.40 8.28 8.28
N ALA A 74 2.68 7.76 7.08
CA ALA A 74 3.62 8.36 6.14
C ALA A 74 3.10 9.71 5.63
N GLU A 75 1.83 9.78 5.21
CA GLU A 75 1.17 11.03 4.82
C GLU A 75 1.21 12.06 5.96
N TYR A 76 0.93 11.63 7.20
CA TYR A 76 1.05 12.50 8.37
C TYR A 76 2.47 13.03 8.60
N ALA A 77 3.49 12.24 8.26
CA ALA A 77 4.89 12.62 8.36
C ALA A 77 5.40 13.44 7.17
N GLY A 78 4.60 13.65 6.12
CA GLY A 78 5.09 14.18 4.85
C GLY A 78 6.14 13.27 4.19
N ALA A 79 6.04 11.96 4.43
CA ALA A 79 6.94 10.95 3.90
C ALA A 79 6.32 10.26 2.68
N ARG A 80 7.15 9.99 1.67
CA ARG A 80 6.77 9.17 0.53
C ARG A 80 6.50 7.73 0.99
N PHE A 81 5.40 7.12 0.54
CA PHE A 81 5.06 5.73 0.87
C PHE A 81 5.15 4.85 -0.38
N TYR A 82 6.17 4.00 -0.46
CA TYR A 82 6.40 3.09 -1.58
C TYR A 82 5.98 1.68 -1.16
N ARG A 83 4.86 1.24 -1.71
CA ARG A 83 4.35 -0.12 -1.48
C ARG A 83 5.10 -1.12 -2.36
N ASP A 84 6.30 -1.49 -1.93
CA ASP A 84 7.14 -2.48 -2.63
C ASP A 84 8.04 -3.27 -1.66
N GLU A 85 8.68 -4.32 -2.17
CA GLU A 85 9.67 -5.13 -1.46
C GLU A 85 11.09 -4.70 -1.79
N ALA A 86 11.88 -4.36 -0.76
CA ALA A 86 13.33 -4.27 -0.90
C ALA A 86 13.92 -5.69 -1.01
N ILE A 87 14.70 -5.91 -2.06
CA ILE A 87 15.31 -7.21 -2.39
C ILE A 87 16.85 -7.16 -2.39
N GLY A 88 17.45 -5.98 -2.19
CA GLY A 88 18.89 -5.81 -2.19
C GLY A 88 19.27 -4.36 -1.88
N ILE A 89 20.56 -4.13 -1.60
CA ILE A 89 21.14 -2.80 -1.38
C ILE A 89 22.48 -2.74 -2.12
N ASP A 90 22.62 -1.80 -3.03
CA ASP A 90 23.92 -1.41 -3.58
C ASP A 90 24.50 -0.29 -2.69
N ARG A 91 25.49 -0.65 -1.89
CA ARG A 91 26.17 0.27 -0.97
C ARG A 91 27.10 1.26 -1.70
N SER A 92 27.66 0.84 -2.83
CA SER A 92 28.59 1.66 -3.60
C SER A 92 27.87 2.80 -4.32
N ARG A 93 26.70 2.51 -4.89
CA ARG A 93 25.83 3.50 -5.58
C ARG A 93 24.78 4.12 -4.65
N LYS A 94 24.69 3.66 -3.40
CA LYS A 94 23.68 4.05 -2.40
C LYS A 94 22.25 3.94 -2.94
N ARG A 95 21.90 2.73 -3.41
CA ARG A 95 20.59 2.41 -3.98
C ARG A 95 19.96 1.22 -3.24
N VAL A 96 18.64 1.26 -3.10
CA VAL A 96 17.83 0.13 -2.63
C VAL A 96 17.17 -0.52 -3.84
N HIS A 97 17.47 -1.80 -4.06
CA HIS A 97 16.82 -2.59 -5.10
C HIS A 97 15.41 -2.95 -4.67
N CYS A 98 14.44 -2.58 -5.49
CA CYS A 98 13.02 -2.84 -5.28
C CYS A 98 12.53 -3.88 -6.29
N ARG A 99 11.51 -4.67 -5.91
CA ARG A 99 11.02 -5.76 -6.76
C ARG A 99 10.27 -5.27 -8.00
N ASN A 100 9.44 -4.25 -7.87
CA ASN A 100 8.45 -3.87 -8.89
C ASN A 100 8.60 -2.41 -9.35
N ARG A 101 9.76 -1.79 -9.10
CA ARG A 101 10.05 -0.42 -9.53
C ARG A 101 11.56 -0.20 -9.68
N PRO A 102 11.99 0.91 -10.31
CA PRO A 102 13.40 1.27 -10.36
C PRO A 102 14.01 1.54 -8.98
N ASP A 103 15.32 1.38 -8.89
CA ASP A 103 16.08 1.52 -7.66
C ASP A 103 15.92 2.89 -6.97
N VAL A 104 15.72 2.86 -5.66
CA VAL A 104 15.50 4.06 -4.85
C VAL A 104 16.83 4.54 -4.24
N PRO A 105 17.30 5.76 -4.54
CA PRO A 105 18.54 6.29 -3.95
C PRO A 105 18.35 6.71 -2.50
N TYR A 106 19.43 6.69 -1.74
CA TYR A 106 19.44 7.17 -0.35
C TYR A 106 20.72 7.95 0.00
N ASP A 107 20.59 8.94 0.88
CA ASP A 107 21.75 9.49 1.61
C ASP A 107 21.96 8.73 2.91
N LEU A 108 20.86 8.45 3.61
CA LEU A 108 20.81 7.61 4.80
C LEU A 108 19.75 6.52 4.62
N LEU A 109 20.06 5.33 5.13
CA LEU A 109 19.18 4.18 5.08
C LEU A 109 18.91 3.69 6.50
N SER A 110 17.70 3.23 6.78
CA SER A 110 17.39 2.51 8.02
C SER A 110 16.61 1.25 7.72
N ILE A 111 17.00 0.12 8.30
CA ILE A 111 16.40 -1.21 8.08
C ILE A 111 15.67 -1.65 9.35
N ASN A 112 14.37 -1.93 9.22
CA ASN A 112 13.50 -2.39 10.31
C ASN A 112 12.37 -3.27 9.76
N ILE A 113 12.80 -4.40 9.19
CA ILE A 113 11.99 -5.39 8.48
C ILE A 113 11.51 -6.54 9.38
N GLY A 114 11.78 -6.47 10.68
CA GLY A 114 11.50 -7.56 11.61
C GLY A 114 12.42 -8.77 11.40
N SER A 115 12.00 -9.93 11.90
CA SER A 115 12.73 -11.19 11.76
C SER A 115 11.92 -12.20 10.93
N SER A 116 12.62 -13.08 10.21
CA SER A 116 12.05 -14.11 9.34
C SER A 116 12.09 -15.48 10.01
N PRO A 117 11.02 -16.28 9.95
CA PRO A 117 10.97 -17.59 10.57
C PRO A 117 11.92 -18.56 9.85
N ARG A 118 12.64 -19.40 10.60
CA ARG A 118 13.53 -20.43 10.05
C ARG A 118 12.75 -21.71 9.70
N VAL A 119 11.69 -21.59 8.90
CA VAL A 119 10.87 -22.74 8.45
C VAL A 119 11.57 -23.65 7.44
N ARG A 120 12.64 -23.16 6.79
CA ARG A 120 13.40 -23.96 5.80
C ARG A 120 14.44 -24.88 6.44
N ASP A 121 14.74 -24.68 7.72
CA ASP A 121 15.70 -25.50 8.47
C ASP A 121 15.08 -26.87 8.85
N VAL A 122 13.76 -26.99 8.72
CA VAL A 122 12.99 -28.20 9.05
C VAL A 122 12.27 -28.70 7.81
N THR A 123 12.46 -29.99 7.50
CA THR A 123 11.91 -30.60 6.30
C THR A 123 10.39 -30.47 6.26
N GLY A 124 9.86 -29.88 5.17
CA GLY A 124 8.43 -29.69 4.92
C GLY A 124 7.74 -28.57 5.74
N ALA A 125 8.41 -27.95 6.73
CA ALA A 125 7.79 -26.89 7.53
C ALA A 125 7.47 -25.62 6.73
N SER A 126 8.22 -25.29 5.67
CA SER A 126 7.88 -24.16 4.79
C SER A 126 6.58 -24.36 4.00
N GLU A 127 6.21 -25.61 3.72
CA GLU A 127 5.03 -25.97 2.94
C GLU A 127 3.82 -26.21 3.85
N PHE A 128 4.01 -26.97 4.93
CA PHE A 128 2.93 -27.49 5.76
C PHE A 128 2.76 -26.79 7.11
N ALA A 129 3.66 -25.89 7.52
CA ALA A 129 3.48 -25.09 8.74
C ALA A 129 3.08 -23.64 8.45
N VAL A 130 2.43 -23.03 9.43
CA VAL A 130 2.00 -21.63 9.44
C VAL A 130 2.98 -20.82 10.27
N PRO A 131 3.92 -20.08 9.66
CA PRO A 131 4.76 -19.18 10.42
C PRO A 131 3.95 -18.00 10.97
N VAL A 132 4.17 -17.67 12.24
CA VAL A 132 3.51 -16.50 12.87
C VAL A 132 4.10 -15.17 12.39
N LYS A 133 5.37 -15.14 11.99
CA LYS A 133 6.02 -13.97 11.38
C LYS A 133 6.39 -14.30 9.93
N PRO A 134 6.24 -13.39 8.95
CA PRO A 134 5.58 -12.09 9.07
C PRO A 134 4.09 -12.24 9.38
N ILE A 135 3.58 -11.39 10.27
CA ILE A 135 2.24 -11.54 10.89
C ILE A 135 1.11 -11.40 9.87
N ASN A 136 1.30 -10.66 8.78
CA ASN A 136 0.27 -10.53 7.75
C ASN A 136 -0.07 -11.87 7.08
N GLY A 137 0.95 -12.72 6.83
CA GLY A 137 0.73 -14.08 6.34
C GLY A 137 -0.04 -14.94 7.34
N PHE A 138 0.23 -14.76 8.63
CA PHE A 138 -0.48 -15.46 9.71
C PHE A 138 -1.97 -15.10 9.76
N ASN A 139 -2.34 -13.82 9.57
CA ASN A 139 -3.74 -13.39 9.65
C ASN A 139 -4.64 -14.12 8.65
N ASN A 140 -4.22 -14.21 7.38
CA ASN A 140 -4.99 -14.89 6.35
C ASN A 140 -5.16 -16.39 6.66
N ARG A 141 -4.11 -17.03 7.16
CA ARG A 141 -4.17 -18.45 7.54
C ARG A 141 -5.04 -18.68 8.78
N TRP A 142 -5.00 -17.76 9.75
CA TRP A 142 -5.86 -17.79 10.93
C TRP A 142 -7.35 -17.66 10.57
N LEU A 143 -7.70 -16.71 9.70
CA LEU A 143 -9.07 -16.58 9.18
C LEU A 143 -9.48 -17.82 8.38
N GLY A 144 -8.56 -18.39 7.57
CA GLY A 144 -8.79 -19.65 6.88
C GLY A 144 -9.03 -20.83 7.82
N LEU A 145 -8.31 -20.92 8.94
CA LEU A 145 -8.53 -21.94 9.98
C LEU A 145 -9.92 -21.76 10.63
N LEU A 146 -10.33 -20.53 10.92
CA LEU A 146 -11.69 -20.27 11.43
C LEU A 146 -12.76 -20.70 10.43
N ALA A 147 -12.60 -20.39 9.15
CA ALA A 147 -13.53 -20.81 8.09
C ALA A 147 -13.54 -22.34 7.87
N ARG A 148 -12.38 -23.02 8.00
CA ARG A 148 -12.33 -24.49 8.00
C ARG A 148 -13.06 -25.06 9.20
N LEU A 149 -12.87 -24.46 10.38
CA LEU A 149 -13.56 -24.89 11.59
C LEU A 149 -15.08 -24.80 11.39
N GLU A 150 -15.63 -23.79 10.72
CA GLU A 150 -17.07 -23.65 10.45
C GLU A 150 -17.70 -24.87 9.77
N ASN A 151 -16.93 -25.63 8.98
CA ASN A 151 -17.41 -26.81 8.25
C ASN A 151 -16.78 -28.12 8.75
N HIS A 152 -15.92 -28.07 9.77
CA HIS A 152 -15.23 -29.25 10.32
C HIS A 152 -16.20 -30.12 11.13
N GLN A 153 -16.00 -31.44 11.05
CA GLN A 153 -16.70 -32.46 11.86
C GLN A 153 -15.68 -33.36 12.56
N GLY A 154 -15.89 -33.59 13.85
CA GLY A 154 -15.04 -34.47 14.65
C GLY A 154 -13.77 -33.79 15.18
N PRO A 155 -12.82 -34.58 15.72
CA PRO A 155 -11.66 -34.05 16.42
C PRO A 155 -10.75 -33.21 15.52
N MET A 156 -10.16 -32.16 16.09
CA MET A 156 -9.16 -31.32 15.43
C MET A 156 -7.95 -31.13 16.35
N THR A 157 -6.77 -31.41 15.83
CA THR A 157 -5.49 -31.33 16.52
C THR A 157 -4.64 -30.18 15.99
N VAL A 158 -4.35 -29.20 16.85
CA VAL A 158 -3.50 -28.05 16.55
C VAL A 158 -2.17 -28.19 17.29
N ALA A 159 -1.06 -28.18 16.56
CA ALA A 159 0.29 -28.16 17.10
C ALA A 159 0.91 -26.76 17.00
N ILE A 160 1.57 -26.32 18.06
CA ILE A 160 2.34 -25.09 18.13
C ILE A 160 3.79 -25.46 18.40
N VAL A 161 4.71 -25.04 17.53
CA VAL A 161 6.15 -25.29 17.66
C VAL A 161 6.84 -24.01 18.13
N GLY A 162 7.34 -24.02 19.37
CA GLY A 162 7.95 -22.90 20.08
C GLY A 162 7.17 -22.57 21.37
N ALA A 163 7.73 -22.92 22.53
CA ALA A 163 7.21 -22.69 23.88
C ALA A 163 7.77 -21.42 24.55
N GLY A 164 8.22 -20.45 23.75
CA GLY A 164 8.49 -19.08 24.18
C GLY A 164 7.22 -18.26 24.45
N ALA A 165 7.36 -17.01 24.88
CA ALA A 165 6.23 -16.16 25.28
C ALA A 165 5.15 -16.04 24.20
N GLY A 166 5.56 -15.80 22.95
CA GLY A 166 4.63 -15.70 21.82
C GLY A 166 3.88 -16.99 21.53
N GLY A 167 4.55 -18.15 21.58
CA GLY A 167 3.91 -19.43 21.29
C GLY A 167 2.94 -19.88 22.39
N VAL A 168 3.30 -19.67 23.66
CA VAL A 168 2.40 -19.92 24.80
C VAL A 168 1.18 -19.00 24.74
N GLU A 169 1.38 -17.70 24.49
CA GLU A 169 0.28 -16.73 24.41
C GLU A 169 -0.67 -17.02 23.25
N LEU A 170 -0.13 -17.37 22.07
CA LEU A 170 -0.93 -17.74 20.90
C LEU A 170 -1.67 -19.07 21.09
N ALA A 171 -1.03 -20.11 21.64
CA ALA A 171 -1.68 -21.38 21.91
C ALA A 171 -2.91 -21.20 22.80
N LEU A 172 -2.79 -20.42 23.88
CA LEU A 172 -3.89 -20.11 24.78
C LEU A 172 -4.98 -19.25 24.12
N ALA A 173 -4.59 -18.25 23.32
CA ALA A 173 -5.52 -17.38 22.59
C ALA A 173 -6.34 -18.15 21.54
N MET A 174 -5.66 -18.94 20.71
CA MET A 174 -6.30 -19.77 19.68
C MET A 174 -7.25 -20.78 20.31
N GLN A 175 -6.78 -21.54 21.31
CA GLN A 175 -7.61 -22.53 21.98
C GLN A 175 -8.88 -21.88 22.55
N PHE A 176 -8.74 -20.73 23.21
CA PHE A 176 -9.88 -19.99 23.73
C PHE A 176 -10.87 -19.62 22.62
N ARG A 177 -10.40 -19.12 21.47
CA ARG A 177 -11.27 -18.73 20.36
C ARG A 177 -11.94 -19.93 19.70
N LEU A 178 -11.19 -20.97 19.32
CA LEU A 178 -11.74 -22.13 18.63
C LEU A 178 -12.77 -22.87 19.50
N ARG A 179 -12.50 -23.05 20.81
CA ARG A 179 -13.48 -23.65 21.73
C ARG A 179 -14.76 -22.83 21.81
N LYS A 180 -14.66 -21.50 21.76
CA LYS A 180 -15.84 -20.61 21.77
C LYS A 180 -16.65 -20.74 20.49
N GLU A 181 -16.00 -20.88 19.33
CA GLU A 181 -16.71 -21.07 18.06
C GLU A 181 -17.38 -22.46 17.98
N LEU A 182 -16.74 -23.53 18.46
CA LEU A 182 -17.42 -24.84 18.59
C LEU A 182 -18.60 -24.79 19.55
N ALA A 183 -18.43 -24.18 20.73
CA ALA A 183 -19.51 -24.07 21.71
C ALA A 183 -20.73 -23.29 21.17
N LYS A 184 -20.53 -22.29 20.29
CA LYS A 184 -21.65 -21.59 19.65
C LYS A 184 -22.45 -22.47 18.69
N ARG A 185 -21.81 -23.49 18.11
CA ARG A 185 -22.46 -24.48 17.23
C ARG A 185 -23.15 -25.61 18.00
N GLY A 186 -22.87 -25.74 19.29
CA GLY A 186 -23.33 -26.86 20.11
C GLY A 186 -22.40 -28.09 20.06
N ASP A 187 -21.23 -27.97 19.45
CA ASP A 187 -20.25 -29.05 19.35
C ASP A 187 -19.44 -29.21 20.64
N ASP A 188 -18.93 -30.42 20.90
CA ASP A 188 -18.12 -30.70 22.07
C ASP A 188 -16.73 -30.06 21.96
N ALA A 189 -16.42 -29.13 22.86
CA ALA A 189 -15.11 -28.51 22.95
C ALA A 189 -13.98 -29.49 23.35
N GLY A 190 -14.33 -30.72 23.76
CA GLY A 190 -13.41 -31.85 23.97
C GLY A 190 -12.78 -32.39 22.68
N GLU A 191 -13.38 -32.11 21.52
CA GLU A 191 -12.86 -32.50 20.20
C GLU A 191 -11.62 -31.69 19.78
N LEU A 192 -11.31 -30.59 20.47
CA LEU A 192 -10.11 -29.79 20.20
C LEU A 192 -8.91 -30.25 21.04
N HIS A 193 -7.87 -30.71 20.36
CA HIS A 193 -6.60 -31.11 20.95
C HIS A 193 -5.52 -30.09 20.62
N PHE A 194 -4.77 -29.65 21.63
CA PHE A 194 -3.70 -28.67 21.48
C PHE A 194 -2.39 -29.24 22.01
N HIS A 195 -1.34 -29.14 21.21
CA HIS A 195 0.00 -29.58 21.54
C HIS A 195 1.01 -28.44 21.40
N LEU A 196 1.90 -28.30 22.37
CA LEU A 196 2.97 -27.30 22.37
C LEU A 196 4.32 -27.99 22.43
N PHE A 197 5.13 -27.83 21.37
CA PHE A 197 6.46 -28.44 21.24
C PHE A 197 7.57 -27.40 21.42
N ASP A 198 8.68 -27.77 22.05
CA ASP A 198 9.92 -26.99 22.01
C ASP A 198 11.15 -27.89 22.14
N ALA A 199 12.26 -27.46 21.54
CA ALA A 199 13.57 -28.10 21.70
C ALA A 199 14.16 -27.86 23.09
N ALA A 200 13.83 -26.74 23.73
CA ALA A 200 14.22 -26.44 25.09
C ALA A 200 13.52 -27.37 26.09
N THR A 201 14.21 -27.71 27.16
CA THR A 201 13.69 -28.54 28.26
C THR A 201 12.80 -27.77 29.24
N GLU A 202 12.71 -26.44 29.08
CA GLU A 202 11.93 -25.56 29.96
C GLU A 202 10.95 -24.67 29.16
N LEU A 203 9.74 -24.52 29.68
CA LEU A 203 8.72 -23.58 29.20
C LEU A 203 9.15 -22.13 29.49
N LEU A 204 8.99 -21.20 28.54
CA LEU A 204 9.33 -19.77 28.73
C LEU A 204 10.75 -19.58 29.31
N PRO A 205 11.81 -20.05 28.63
CA PRO A 205 13.17 -20.14 29.20
C PRO A 205 13.74 -18.77 29.61
N THR A 206 13.20 -17.68 29.10
CA THR A 206 13.64 -16.31 29.40
C THR A 206 12.91 -15.66 30.59
N HIS A 207 11.99 -16.39 31.23
CA HIS A 207 11.16 -15.88 32.32
C HIS A 207 11.47 -16.63 33.63
N ASN A 208 11.21 -15.95 34.75
CA ASN A 208 11.51 -16.51 36.08
C ASN A 208 10.67 -17.77 36.40
N PRO A 209 11.14 -18.63 37.34
CA PRO A 209 10.46 -19.88 37.68
C PRO A 209 8.98 -19.75 38.08
N LYS A 210 8.61 -18.67 38.79
CA LYS A 210 7.21 -18.44 39.22
C LYS A 210 6.28 -18.23 38.04
N VAL A 211 6.73 -17.51 37.01
CA VAL A 211 5.97 -17.30 35.76
C VAL A 211 5.84 -18.61 35.00
N ARG A 212 6.92 -19.39 34.91
CA ARG A 212 6.92 -20.72 34.25
C ARG A 212 5.91 -21.65 34.90
N GLU A 213 5.88 -21.71 36.23
CA GLU A 213 4.92 -22.53 36.98
C GLU A 213 3.47 -22.09 36.74
N GLN A 214 3.19 -20.79 36.74
CA GLN A 214 1.85 -20.26 36.46
C GLN A 214 1.36 -20.65 35.07
N PHE A 215 2.20 -20.56 34.04
CA PHE A 215 1.84 -20.97 32.69
C PHE A 215 1.73 -22.48 32.54
N ALA A 216 2.64 -23.27 33.14
CA ALA A 216 2.53 -24.73 33.15
C ALA A 216 1.20 -25.19 33.77
N ARG A 217 0.81 -24.58 34.89
CA ARG A 217 -0.49 -24.84 35.53
C ARG A 217 -1.66 -24.45 34.64
N LYS A 218 -1.59 -23.29 33.98
CA LYS A 218 -2.65 -22.81 33.07
C LYS A 218 -2.78 -23.70 31.84
N LEU A 219 -1.69 -24.08 31.19
CA LEU A 219 -1.67 -25.00 30.04
C LEU A 219 -2.29 -26.36 30.42
N LYS A 220 -1.91 -26.91 31.59
CA LYS A 220 -2.49 -28.15 32.13
C LYS A 220 -4.00 -28.03 32.40
N GLN A 221 -4.43 -26.95 33.06
CA GLN A 221 -5.86 -26.66 33.29
C GLN A 221 -6.66 -26.54 32.00
N ARG A 222 -6.01 -26.08 30.93
CA ARG A 222 -6.59 -25.96 29.60
C ARG A 222 -6.50 -27.23 28.77
N GLY A 223 -5.89 -28.31 29.27
CA GLY A 223 -5.71 -29.55 28.50
C GLY A 223 -4.75 -29.43 27.32
N ILE A 224 -3.86 -28.43 27.32
CA ILE A 224 -2.80 -28.30 26.31
C ILE A 224 -1.66 -29.23 26.70
N ARG A 225 -1.33 -30.18 25.82
CA ARG A 225 -0.22 -31.14 26.03
C ARG A 225 1.10 -30.45 25.68
N VAL A 226 2.07 -30.49 26.58
CA VAL A 226 3.37 -29.80 26.40
C VAL A 226 4.47 -30.84 26.24
N HIS A 227 5.27 -30.69 25.18
CA HIS A 227 6.36 -31.56 24.79
C HIS A 227 7.67 -30.75 24.76
N LEU A 228 8.43 -30.81 25.85
CA LEU A 228 9.72 -30.12 26.01
C LEU A 228 10.87 -31.07 25.70
N GLY A 229 12.03 -30.55 25.31
CA GLY A 229 13.15 -31.38 24.86
C GLY A 229 12.81 -32.23 23.63
N SER A 230 11.82 -31.79 22.85
CA SER A 230 11.21 -32.55 21.74
C SER A 230 11.30 -31.73 20.45
N PRO A 231 12.52 -31.52 19.90
CA PRO A 231 12.69 -30.74 18.68
C PRO A 231 11.94 -31.39 17.52
N VAL A 232 11.22 -30.56 16.75
CA VAL A 232 10.47 -30.99 15.56
C VAL A 232 11.40 -30.93 14.35
N VAL A 233 11.58 -32.06 13.67
CA VAL A 233 12.54 -32.20 12.55
C VAL A 233 11.88 -32.39 11.20
N LYS A 234 10.58 -32.73 11.17
CA LYS A 234 9.81 -32.89 9.93
C LYS A 234 8.33 -32.51 10.12
N VAL A 235 7.77 -31.82 9.14
CA VAL A 235 6.34 -31.52 9.04
C VAL A 235 5.83 -31.96 7.66
N GLU A 236 4.71 -32.66 7.63
CA GLU A 236 4.00 -33.13 6.44
C GLU A 236 2.53 -32.69 6.53
N ALA A 237 1.75 -32.85 5.46
CA ALA A 237 0.39 -32.32 5.31
C ALA A 237 -0.56 -32.54 6.51
N GLN A 238 -0.39 -33.64 7.27
CA GLN A 238 -1.19 -33.93 8.46
C GLN A 238 -0.37 -34.60 9.58
N ARG A 239 0.95 -34.42 9.57
CA ARG A 239 1.84 -35.14 10.49
C ARG A 239 3.04 -34.29 10.89
N LEU A 240 3.38 -34.38 12.17
CA LEU A 240 4.58 -33.76 12.74
C LEU A 240 5.45 -34.85 13.35
N THR A 241 6.77 -34.79 13.12
CA THR A 241 7.75 -35.76 13.64
C THR A 241 8.83 -35.08 14.46
N THR A 242 9.14 -35.63 15.63
CA THR A 242 10.22 -35.17 16.52
C THR A 242 11.54 -35.88 16.22
N GLU A 243 12.66 -35.34 16.72
CA GLU A 243 13.98 -35.97 16.58
C GLU A 243 14.07 -37.35 17.24
N ALA A 244 13.30 -37.59 18.31
CA ALA A 244 13.21 -38.90 18.97
C ALA A 244 12.46 -39.96 18.12
N GLY A 245 11.88 -39.56 16.99
CA GLY A 245 11.10 -40.44 16.10
C GLY A 245 9.60 -40.47 16.42
N ASP A 246 9.12 -39.74 17.42
CA ASP A 246 7.70 -39.66 17.73
C ASP A 246 6.95 -38.92 16.62
N SER A 247 5.81 -39.48 16.20
CA SER A 247 4.94 -38.86 15.20
C SER A 247 3.57 -38.53 15.78
N LEU A 248 3.06 -37.33 15.47
CA LEU A 248 1.72 -36.86 15.86
C LEU A 248 0.91 -36.50 14.61
N ALA A 249 -0.30 -37.05 14.50
CA ALA A 249 -1.28 -36.60 13.51
C ALA A 249 -1.80 -35.21 13.91
N VAL A 250 -1.78 -34.26 12.99
CA VAL A 250 -2.10 -32.85 13.22
C VAL A 250 -2.90 -32.30 12.04
N ASP A 251 -3.87 -31.45 12.32
CA ASP A 251 -4.65 -30.74 11.29
C ASP A 251 -4.05 -29.38 10.97
N GLU A 252 -3.38 -28.76 11.95
CA GLU A 252 -2.73 -27.46 11.80
C GLU A 252 -1.41 -27.40 12.58
N VAL A 253 -0.36 -26.87 11.97
CA VAL A 253 0.93 -26.62 12.63
C VAL A 253 1.26 -25.13 12.59
N LEU A 254 1.38 -24.50 13.76
CA LEU A 254 1.89 -23.15 13.89
C LEU A 254 3.37 -23.16 14.23
N TRP A 255 4.13 -22.34 13.53
CA TRP A 255 5.57 -22.21 13.68
C TRP A 255 5.93 -20.88 14.35
N VAL A 256 6.40 -20.97 15.60
CA VAL A 256 6.69 -19.83 16.50
C VAL A 256 8.10 -19.95 17.10
N THR A 257 9.03 -20.55 16.36
CA THR A 257 10.41 -20.76 16.80
C THR A 257 11.30 -19.54 16.57
N ARG A 258 12.59 -19.65 16.92
CA ARG A 258 13.57 -18.57 16.74
C ARG A 258 13.67 -18.18 15.26
N ALA A 259 13.48 -16.89 15.01
CA ALA A 259 13.61 -16.28 13.70
C ALA A 259 15.07 -15.90 13.42
N GLY A 260 15.44 -15.72 12.14
CA GLY A 260 16.70 -15.14 11.69
C GLY A 260 16.46 -13.90 10.82
N GLY A 261 17.53 -13.27 10.31
CA GLY A 261 17.40 -12.25 9.26
C GLY A 261 17.06 -12.87 7.89
N PRO A 262 16.39 -12.11 7.00
CA PRO A 262 16.10 -12.59 5.65
C PRO A 262 17.39 -12.73 4.81
N ARG A 263 17.42 -13.75 3.94
CA ARG A 263 18.61 -14.11 3.15
C ARG A 263 19.12 -13.02 2.21
N TRP A 264 18.24 -12.15 1.69
CA TRP A 264 18.68 -11.09 0.77
C TRP A 264 19.71 -10.14 1.40
N LEU A 265 19.81 -10.10 2.73
CA LEU A 265 20.86 -9.35 3.43
C LEU A 265 22.26 -9.94 3.22
N GLU A 266 22.38 -11.25 2.98
CA GLU A 266 23.68 -11.93 2.80
C GLU A 266 24.48 -11.30 1.65
N ASP A 267 23.80 -10.94 0.56
CA ASP A 267 24.41 -10.38 -0.64
C ASP A 267 24.70 -8.87 -0.53
N THR A 268 24.28 -8.21 0.56
CA THR A 268 24.48 -6.76 0.74
C THR A 268 25.87 -6.38 1.24
N GLY A 269 26.63 -7.36 1.75
CA GLY A 269 27.92 -7.12 2.40
C GLY A 269 27.83 -6.33 3.71
N LEU A 270 26.63 -6.18 4.30
CA LEU A 270 26.45 -5.57 5.62
C LEU A 270 26.97 -6.52 6.73
N ALA A 271 27.34 -5.95 7.87
CA ALA A 271 27.77 -6.74 9.03
C ALA A 271 26.60 -7.58 9.58
N LEU A 272 26.63 -8.89 9.36
CA LEU A 272 25.62 -9.85 9.83
C LEU A 272 26.20 -10.82 10.88
N ASP A 273 25.43 -11.17 11.91
CA ASP A 273 25.77 -12.30 12.81
C ASP A 273 25.37 -13.66 12.21
N GLU A 274 25.68 -14.76 12.89
CA GLU A 274 25.31 -16.14 12.50
C GLU A 274 23.79 -16.35 12.35
N GLY A 275 23.01 -15.44 12.95
CA GLY A 275 21.56 -15.36 12.86
C GLY A 275 21.05 -14.70 11.58
N ASN A 276 21.93 -14.14 10.74
CA ASN A 276 21.67 -13.15 9.70
C ASN A 276 21.10 -11.82 10.23
N PHE A 277 21.27 -11.50 11.52
CA PHE A 277 20.87 -10.20 12.05
C PHE A 277 21.95 -9.15 11.81
N LEU A 278 21.53 -7.90 11.56
CA LEU A 278 22.45 -6.78 11.37
C LEU A 278 23.13 -6.43 12.68
N ARG A 279 24.46 -6.51 12.72
CA ARG A 279 25.26 -6.04 13.85
C ARG A 279 25.33 -4.52 13.83
N VAL A 280 24.88 -3.90 14.91
CA VAL A 280 24.83 -2.44 15.05
C VAL A 280 25.57 -1.97 16.30
N ARG A 281 26.17 -0.77 16.17
CA ARG A 281 26.76 -0.02 17.28
C ARG A 281 25.68 0.50 18.23
N ASP A 282 26.11 1.06 19.37
CA ASP A 282 25.21 1.74 20.32
C ASP A 282 24.54 2.98 19.73
N THR A 283 24.94 3.44 18.55
CA THR A 283 24.29 4.51 17.78
C THR A 283 23.18 4.01 16.84
N LEU A 284 22.95 2.68 16.78
CA LEU A 284 22.09 1.97 15.81
C LEU A 284 22.59 1.97 14.36
N GLN A 285 23.79 2.49 14.10
CA GLN A 285 24.43 2.34 12.79
C GLN A 285 25.01 0.94 12.64
N VAL A 286 24.97 0.39 11.42
CA VAL A 286 25.60 -0.88 11.07
C VAL A 286 27.12 -0.74 11.22
N GLU A 287 27.77 -1.78 11.75
CA GLU A 287 29.20 -1.73 12.12
C GLU A 287 30.14 -1.35 10.98
N ASN A 288 29.83 -1.74 9.75
CA ASN A 288 30.68 -1.52 8.59
C ASN A 288 30.13 -0.47 7.61
N ASP A 289 29.13 0.32 8.01
CA ASP A 289 28.58 1.41 7.19
C ASP A 289 27.95 2.52 8.05
N ASP A 290 28.45 3.75 7.96
CA ASP A 290 27.96 4.88 8.76
C ASP A 290 26.67 5.48 8.21
N ALA A 291 26.34 5.24 6.94
CA ALA A 291 25.11 5.76 6.31
C ALA A 291 23.89 4.86 6.57
N ILE A 292 24.11 3.64 7.08
CA ILE A 292 23.06 2.63 7.24
C ILE A 292 22.81 2.36 8.71
N PHE A 293 21.55 2.49 9.11
CA PHE A 293 21.03 2.18 10.44
C PHE A 293 20.20 0.91 10.40
N ALA A 294 20.07 0.25 11.55
CA ALA A 294 19.09 -0.81 11.72
C ALA A 294 18.48 -0.80 13.12
N ALA A 295 17.19 -1.14 13.20
CA ALA A 295 16.46 -1.22 14.46
C ALA A 295 15.36 -2.27 14.41
N GLY A 296 14.78 -2.56 15.56
CA GLY A 296 13.79 -3.62 15.73
C GLY A 296 14.43 -5.00 15.79
N ASP A 297 13.64 -6.02 15.49
CA ASP A 297 14.07 -7.43 15.62
C ASP A 297 15.23 -7.79 14.69
N ILE A 298 15.43 -7.04 13.58
CA ILE A 298 16.51 -7.32 12.63
C ILE A 298 17.89 -6.88 13.16
N ALA A 299 17.94 -5.95 14.12
CA ALA A 299 19.18 -5.39 14.63
C ALA A 299 19.68 -6.12 15.87
N ASN A 300 20.98 -6.34 15.95
CA ASN A 300 21.69 -6.87 17.11
C ASN A 300 22.67 -5.81 17.62
N VAL A 301 22.35 -5.17 18.75
CA VAL A 301 23.23 -4.15 19.36
C VAL A 301 24.35 -4.88 20.08
N THR A 302 25.57 -4.82 19.54
CA THR A 302 26.65 -5.76 19.91
C THR A 302 27.08 -5.64 21.37
N ASN A 303 27.15 -4.42 21.92
CA ASN A 303 27.45 -4.20 23.34
C ASN A 303 26.27 -4.54 24.28
N HIS A 304 25.08 -4.76 23.73
CA HIS A 304 23.84 -4.91 24.47
C HIS A 304 22.93 -5.99 23.85
N PRO A 305 23.36 -7.27 23.82
CA PRO A 305 22.53 -8.35 23.26
C PRO A 305 21.21 -8.48 24.01
N ARG A 306 20.12 -8.63 23.26
CA ARG A 306 18.74 -8.72 23.77
C ARG A 306 17.93 -9.74 22.99
N GLU A 307 16.93 -10.30 23.68
CA GLU A 307 15.85 -11.02 23.02
C GLU A 307 15.17 -10.13 21.98
N LYS A 308 14.78 -10.76 20.86
CA LYS A 308 14.01 -10.11 19.80
C LYS A 308 12.55 -9.96 20.24
N ALA A 309 12.29 -8.94 21.04
CA ALA A 309 10.98 -8.63 21.60
C ALA A 309 10.53 -7.20 21.25
N GLY A 310 9.23 -7.05 20.96
CA GLY A 310 8.66 -5.76 20.51
C GLY A 310 8.88 -4.59 21.47
N VAL A 311 9.03 -4.84 22.78
CA VAL A 311 9.32 -3.80 23.77
C VAL A 311 10.66 -3.10 23.51
N PHE A 312 11.67 -3.83 23.02
CA PHE A 312 12.96 -3.24 22.65
C PHE A 312 12.87 -2.49 21.33
N ALA A 313 12.20 -3.05 20.33
CA ALA A 313 11.96 -2.40 19.04
C ALA A 313 11.27 -1.03 19.19
N VAL A 314 10.20 -0.96 19.98
CA VAL A 314 9.49 0.31 20.26
C VAL A 314 10.43 1.34 20.88
N ARG A 315 11.32 0.92 21.78
CA ARG A 315 12.24 1.82 22.49
C ARG A 315 13.40 2.30 21.65
N GLN A 316 13.76 1.58 20.59
CA GLN A 316 14.75 2.03 19.61
C GLN A 316 14.22 3.17 18.72
N GLY A 317 12.90 3.37 18.59
CA GLY A 317 12.34 4.38 17.70
C GLY A 317 12.77 5.83 18.02
N ARG A 318 12.85 6.20 19.30
CA ARG A 318 13.34 7.53 19.71
C ARG A 318 14.82 7.75 19.38
N PRO A 319 15.76 6.93 19.89
CA PRO A 319 17.18 7.13 19.60
C PRO A 319 17.49 7.00 18.11
N LEU A 320 16.79 6.12 17.38
CA LEU A 320 16.91 6.03 15.93
C LEU A 320 16.52 7.35 15.24
N ALA A 321 15.35 7.91 15.57
CA ALA A 321 14.91 9.18 14.97
C ALA A 321 15.89 10.32 15.30
N ASP A 322 16.36 10.39 16.54
CA ASP A 322 17.29 11.44 16.97
C ASP A 322 18.64 11.29 16.24
N ASN A 323 19.14 10.07 16.03
CA ASN A 323 20.39 9.84 15.30
C ASN A 323 20.26 10.02 13.79
N LEU A 324 19.14 9.65 13.18
CA LEU A 324 18.86 9.93 11.76
C LEU A 324 18.86 11.43 11.48
N ARG A 325 18.24 12.25 12.37
CA ARG A 325 18.31 13.72 12.25
C ARG A 325 19.73 14.23 12.35
N ARG A 326 20.48 13.75 13.34
CA ARG A 326 21.88 14.17 13.55
C ARG A 326 22.72 13.85 12.32
N ALA A 327 22.64 12.62 11.82
CA ALA A 327 23.36 12.20 10.63
C ALA A 327 22.97 13.03 9.39
N ALA A 328 21.68 13.33 9.19
CA ALA A 328 21.23 14.16 8.07
C ALA A 328 21.81 15.58 8.13
N LEU A 329 21.98 16.12 9.34
CA LEU A 329 22.58 17.43 9.61
C LEU A 329 24.12 17.38 9.74
N GLY A 330 24.77 16.28 9.35
CA GLY A 330 26.23 16.12 9.46
C GLY A 330 26.77 16.05 10.89
N GLN A 331 25.91 15.86 11.89
CA GLN A 331 26.27 15.76 13.30
C GLN A 331 26.55 14.30 13.69
N ALA A 332 27.55 14.09 14.54
CA ALA A 332 27.89 12.76 15.07
C ALA A 332 26.70 12.11 15.80
N PRO A 333 26.28 10.88 15.45
CA PRO A 333 25.26 10.13 16.19
C PRO A 333 25.61 9.92 17.67
N LYS A 334 24.58 9.76 18.51
CA LYS A 334 24.74 9.56 19.96
C LYS A 334 24.45 8.12 20.36
N PRO A 335 25.23 7.52 21.29
CA PRO A 335 24.95 6.19 21.79
C PRO A 335 23.65 6.19 22.61
N PHE A 336 22.88 5.10 22.55
CA PHE A 336 21.73 4.86 23.41
C PHE A 336 21.95 3.60 24.24
N HIS A 337 21.43 3.60 25.47
CA HIS A 337 21.52 2.46 26.37
C HIS A 337 20.15 1.80 26.52
N PRO A 338 19.95 0.56 26.05
CA PRO A 338 18.69 -0.15 26.22
C PRO A 338 18.50 -0.57 27.68
N GLN A 339 17.25 -0.55 28.14
CA GLN A 339 16.92 -1.04 29.49
C GLN A 339 17.35 -2.50 29.68
N LYS A 340 17.77 -2.86 30.90
CA LYS A 340 18.14 -4.24 31.27
C LYS A 340 16.93 -5.10 31.66
N LYS A 341 15.96 -4.52 32.38
CA LYS A 341 14.73 -5.20 32.84
C LYS A 341 13.53 -4.58 32.15
N TRP A 342 12.53 -5.39 31.81
CA TRP A 342 11.26 -4.92 31.25
C TRP A 342 10.09 -5.64 31.89
N LEU A 343 8.90 -5.07 31.70
CA LEU A 343 7.64 -5.70 32.08
C LEU A 343 7.10 -6.45 30.86
N ALA A 344 6.95 -7.76 30.96
CA ALA A 344 6.17 -8.56 30.03
C ALA A 344 4.78 -8.81 30.63
N LEU A 345 3.73 -8.62 29.82
CA LEU A 345 2.35 -8.92 30.16
C LEU A 345 1.86 -9.95 29.15
N ILE A 346 1.75 -11.20 29.56
CA ILE A 346 1.44 -12.34 28.69
C ILE A 346 0.01 -12.79 28.97
N SER A 347 -0.86 -12.71 27.97
CA SER A 347 -2.28 -13.08 28.05
C SER A 347 -2.48 -14.60 28.10
N THR A 348 -3.62 -15.03 28.63
CA THR A 348 -4.08 -16.43 28.60
C THR A 348 -5.31 -16.63 27.72
N GLY A 349 -5.62 -15.66 26.85
CA GLY A 349 -6.73 -15.70 25.90
C GLY A 349 -8.10 -15.32 26.49
N ASP A 350 -8.36 -15.61 27.75
CA ASP A 350 -9.65 -15.43 28.44
C ASP A 350 -9.78 -14.14 29.27
N LYS A 351 -9.17 -13.05 28.77
CA LYS A 351 -9.05 -11.76 29.47
C LYS A 351 -8.42 -11.89 30.86
N TYR A 352 -7.38 -12.72 30.93
CA TYR A 352 -6.51 -12.94 32.07
C TYR A 352 -5.07 -12.90 31.58
N ALA A 353 -4.12 -12.49 32.43
CA ALA A 353 -2.73 -12.32 32.04
C ALA A 353 -1.79 -12.53 33.23
N VAL A 354 -0.53 -12.81 32.92
CA VAL A 354 0.59 -12.92 33.86
C VAL A 354 1.60 -11.82 33.57
N ALA A 355 1.94 -11.06 34.60
CA ALA A 355 3.00 -10.07 34.60
C ALA A 355 4.34 -10.72 34.98
N SER A 356 5.40 -10.40 34.23
CA SER A 356 6.76 -10.82 34.51
C SER A 356 7.70 -9.61 34.47
N ARG A 357 8.47 -9.41 35.53
CA ARG A 357 9.53 -8.38 35.60
C ARG A 357 10.61 -8.76 36.60
N GLY A 358 11.76 -9.22 36.13
CA GLY A 358 12.79 -9.76 37.04
C GLY A 358 12.22 -10.91 37.87
N GLU A 359 12.26 -10.82 39.19
CA GLU A 359 11.70 -11.83 40.11
C GLU A 359 10.20 -11.67 40.39
N PHE A 360 9.60 -10.56 39.95
CA PHE A 360 8.18 -10.29 40.15
C PHE A 360 7.32 -11.11 39.19
N ALA A 361 6.28 -11.75 39.75
CA ALA A 361 5.27 -12.51 39.02
C ALA A 361 3.89 -12.26 39.65
N HIS A 362 2.94 -11.77 38.87
CA HIS A 362 1.56 -11.56 39.34
C HIS A 362 0.57 -11.85 38.22
N ALA A 363 -0.56 -12.50 38.53
CA ALA A 363 -1.53 -12.92 37.54
C ALA A 363 -2.95 -12.54 37.93
N GLY A 364 -3.76 -12.15 36.94
CA GLY A 364 -5.11 -11.69 37.22
C GLY A 364 -5.84 -11.11 36.03
N ARG A 365 -7.17 -10.94 36.17
CA ARG A 365 -7.97 -10.15 35.24
C ARG A 365 -7.57 -8.67 35.27
N LEU A 366 -7.17 -8.15 36.44
CA LEU A 366 -6.65 -6.79 36.57
C LEU A 366 -5.34 -6.60 35.80
N VAL A 367 -4.47 -7.61 35.77
CA VAL A 367 -3.24 -7.61 34.96
C VAL A 367 -3.56 -7.56 33.47
N TRP A 368 -4.58 -8.28 33.02
CA TRP A 368 -5.04 -8.20 31.64
C TRP A 368 -5.62 -6.81 31.30
N ARG A 369 -6.42 -6.21 32.18
CA ARG A 369 -6.91 -4.84 31.98
C ARG A 369 -5.77 -3.83 31.90
N TRP A 370 -4.71 -4.04 32.67
CA TRP A 370 -3.50 -3.23 32.60
C TRP A 370 -2.78 -3.37 31.25
N LYS A 371 -2.64 -4.60 30.75
CA LYS A 371 -2.11 -4.89 29.41
C LYS A 371 -2.93 -4.18 28.33
N ASP A 372 -4.24 -4.41 28.32
CA ASP A 372 -5.18 -3.82 27.36
C ASP A 372 -5.09 -2.29 27.35
N TRP A 373 -5.01 -1.67 28.54
CA TRP A 373 -4.82 -0.22 28.66
C TRP A 373 -3.49 0.27 28.08
N ILE A 374 -2.36 -0.41 28.36
CA ILE A 374 -1.04 -0.04 27.80
C ILE A 374 -1.07 -0.14 26.27
N ASP A 375 -1.58 -1.26 25.76
CA ASP A 375 -1.55 -1.58 24.34
C ASP A 375 -2.48 -0.65 23.55
N ARG A 376 -3.72 -0.41 24.01
CA ARG A 376 -4.62 0.58 23.40
C ARG A 376 -4.06 1.99 23.47
N ARG A 377 -3.41 2.36 24.57
CA ARG A 377 -2.74 3.68 24.70
C ARG A 377 -1.57 3.81 23.73
N PHE A 378 -0.86 2.72 23.42
CA PHE A 378 0.16 2.72 22.39
C PHE A 378 -0.46 2.91 21.00
N MET A 379 -1.49 2.14 20.65
CA MET A 379 -2.15 2.22 19.34
C MET A 379 -2.78 3.59 19.07
N LYS A 380 -3.44 4.20 20.07
CA LYS A 380 -3.98 5.57 19.96
C LYS A 380 -2.96 6.60 19.50
N LYS A 381 -1.66 6.41 19.78
CA LYS A 381 -0.60 7.33 19.31
C LYS A 381 -0.43 7.34 17.80
N PHE A 382 -0.90 6.33 17.09
CA PHE A 382 -0.74 6.16 15.65
C PHE A 382 -2.09 6.13 14.91
N THR A 383 -3.20 5.98 15.63
CA THR A 383 -4.56 6.15 15.10
C THR A 383 -5.03 7.61 15.21
N ASP A 384 -4.82 8.24 16.38
CA ASP A 384 -5.26 9.61 16.67
C ASP A 384 -4.10 10.57 16.36
N LEU A 385 -4.01 11.00 15.10
CA LEU A 385 -2.99 11.92 14.61
C LEU A 385 -3.55 13.35 14.63
N PRO A 386 -3.09 14.23 15.53
CA PRO A 386 -3.61 15.60 15.62
C PRO A 386 -3.21 16.42 14.39
N ALA A 387 -4.09 17.32 13.95
CA ALA A 387 -3.75 18.32 12.93
C ALA A 387 -2.53 19.14 13.37
N MET A 388 -1.64 19.47 12.44
CA MET A 388 -0.50 20.33 12.72
C MET A 388 -0.66 21.65 11.98
N GLU A 389 -0.21 22.73 12.62
CA GLU A 389 -0.13 24.05 12.02
C GLU A 389 1.03 24.08 11.01
N GLU A 390 0.77 24.67 9.84
CA GLU A 390 1.80 24.92 8.84
C GLU A 390 2.61 26.15 9.25
N SER A 391 3.89 25.98 9.57
CA SER A 391 4.81 27.09 9.75
C SER A 391 5.64 27.29 8.48
N ALA A 392 5.24 28.25 7.64
CA ALA A 392 6.10 28.73 6.57
C ALA A 392 7.33 29.41 7.20
N THR A 393 8.51 28.88 6.93
CA THR A 393 9.79 29.47 7.36
C THR A 393 10.70 29.63 6.15
N LEU A 394 11.53 30.69 6.18
CA LEU A 394 12.57 30.99 5.20
C LEU A 394 13.44 29.77 4.86
N PRO A 395 14.07 29.72 3.67
CA PRO A 395 14.92 28.62 3.25
C PRO A 395 16.00 28.28 4.30
N ASP A 396 15.95 27.07 4.85
CA ASP A 396 16.91 26.54 5.82
C ASP A 396 17.88 25.59 5.09
N THR A 397 19.15 25.99 5.05
CA THR A 397 20.24 25.25 4.39
C THR A 397 21.01 24.36 5.36
N SER A 398 20.54 24.17 6.59
CA SER A 398 21.25 23.42 7.64
C SER A 398 21.53 21.95 7.31
N ALA A 399 20.80 21.35 6.35
CA ALA A 399 21.04 19.99 5.87
C ALA A 399 22.07 19.89 4.73
N ALA A 400 22.57 21.02 4.21
CA ALA A 400 23.63 21.02 3.21
C ALA A 400 24.97 20.64 3.85
N GLN A 401 25.69 19.69 3.25
CA GLN A 401 26.97 19.21 3.79
C GLN A 401 28.17 19.76 3.03
N SER A 402 27.94 20.51 1.94
CA SER A 402 28.98 21.22 1.19
C SER A 402 28.53 22.65 0.86
N LYS A 403 29.50 23.51 0.54
CA LYS A 403 29.22 24.88 0.06
C LYS A 403 28.48 24.87 -1.28
N GLU A 404 28.75 23.88 -2.13
CA GLU A 404 28.11 23.71 -3.43
C GLU A 404 26.63 23.34 -3.28
N GLU A 405 26.29 22.39 -2.41
CA GLU A 405 24.89 22.04 -2.11
C GLU A 405 24.13 23.23 -1.52
N ALA A 406 24.74 23.97 -0.60
CA ALA A 406 24.14 25.16 -0.03
C ALA A 406 23.88 26.22 -1.11
N ALA A 407 24.81 26.43 -2.04
CA ALA A 407 24.63 27.35 -3.16
C ALA A 407 23.52 26.90 -4.12
N GLN A 408 23.44 25.59 -4.43
CA GLN A 408 22.37 25.02 -5.25
C GLN A 408 21.00 25.17 -4.58
N ALA A 409 20.89 24.92 -3.27
CA ALA A 409 19.65 25.12 -2.53
C ALA A 409 19.22 26.59 -2.48
N ILE A 410 20.16 27.51 -2.23
CA ILE A 410 19.88 28.95 -2.30
C ILE A 410 19.40 29.32 -3.70
N SER A 411 20.05 28.82 -4.76
CA SER A 411 19.64 29.06 -6.14
C SER A 411 18.28 28.44 -6.50
N ALA A 412 17.92 27.30 -5.92
CA ALA A 412 16.63 26.66 -6.14
C ALA A 412 15.47 27.50 -5.54
N VAL A 413 15.76 28.34 -4.55
CA VAL A 413 14.78 29.20 -3.87
C VAL A 413 14.84 30.65 -4.37
N ALA A 414 16.03 31.15 -4.71
CA ALA A 414 16.26 32.51 -5.16
C ALA A 414 16.01 32.64 -6.67
N MET A 415 14.79 33.04 -7.03
CA MET A 415 14.37 33.45 -8.38
C MET A 415 14.77 32.52 -9.54
N ARG A 416 13.88 31.58 -9.86
CA ARG A 416 13.86 31.02 -11.22
C ARG A 416 13.03 31.90 -12.13
N CYS A 417 13.59 32.23 -13.30
CA CYS A 417 12.89 32.95 -14.36
C CYS A 417 11.62 32.19 -14.77
N GLY A 418 10.51 32.91 -14.99
CA GLY A 418 9.32 32.31 -15.61
C GLY A 418 9.54 31.99 -17.09
N GLY A 419 8.55 31.33 -17.71
CA GLY A 419 8.61 30.95 -19.13
C GLY A 419 9.63 29.83 -19.38
N CYS A 420 10.32 29.85 -20.53
CA CYS A 420 11.32 28.83 -20.89
C CYS A 420 12.50 28.74 -19.91
N GLY A 421 12.73 29.78 -19.09
CA GLY A 421 13.76 29.80 -18.05
C GLY A 421 13.48 28.91 -16.83
N ALA A 422 12.28 28.33 -16.73
CA ALA A 422 11.89 27.39 -15.67
C ALA A 422 12.16 25.91 -16.04
N LYS A 423 12.87 25.63 -17.14
CA LYS A 423 13.14 24.26 -17.62
C LYS A 423 14.17 23.54 -16.73
N VAL A 424 13.98 22.23 -16.52
CA VAL A 424 15.02 21.38 -15.92
C VAL A 424 16.28 21.44 -16.79
N GLY A 425 17.45 21.57 -16.15
CA GLY A 425 18.74 21.62 -16.85
C GLY A 425 18.97 20.41 -17.78
N SER A 426 19.57 20.65 -18.95
CA SER A 426 19.72 19.63 -20.00
C SER A 426 20.53 18.42 -19.57
N THR A 427 21.55 18.60 -18.72
CA THR A 427 22.38 17.54 -18.17
C THR A 427 21.59 16.62 -17.24
N VAL A 428 20.81 17.20 -16.32
CA VAL A 428 19.91 16.48 -15.40
C VAL A 428 18.89 15.66 -16.19
N LEU A 429 18.26 16.29 -17.17
CA LEU A 429 17.24 15.64 -18.00
C LEU A 429 17.83 14.50 -18.83
N SER A 430 19.01 14.69 -19.43
CA SER A 430 19.67 13.66 -20.24
C SER A 430 20.03 12.43 -19.42
N ARG A 431 20.50 12.61 -18.18
CA ARG A 431 20.79 11.49 -17.28
C ARG A 431 19.52 10.76 -16.85
N ALA A 432 18.50 11.50 -16.41
CA ALA A 432 17.22 10.92 -15.97
C ALA A 432 16.53 10.13 -17.08
N LEU A 433 16.54 10.63 -18.32
CA LEU A 433 15.85 9.99 -19.44
C LEU A 433 16.70 8.93 -20.14
N GLY A 434 18.04 8.99 -20.04
CA GLY A 434 18.94 8.08 -20.73
C GLY A 434 18.86 6.61 -20.29
N GLU A 435 18.30 6.34 -19.11
CA GLU A 435 18.05 4.99 -18.60
C GLU A 435 16.68 4.42 -19.01
N LEU A 436 15.78 5.27 -19.53
CA LEU A 436 14.45 4.84 -19.95
C LEU A 436 14.54 4.03 -21.24
N LYS A 437 13.60 3.09 -21.39
CA LYS A 437 13.48 2.25 -22.59
C LYS A 437 12.08 2.34 -23.19
N PRO A 438 11.71 3.46 -23.82
CA PRO A 438 10.50 3.54 -24.61
C PRO A 438 10.52 2.49 -25.73
N ILE A 439 9.36 1.96 -26.09
CA ILE A 439 9.25 1.11 -27.30
C ILE A 439 9.63 1.89 -28.55
N GLU A 440 10.28 1.20 -29.48
CA GLU A 440 10.51 1.71 -30.83
C GLU A 440 9.34 1.30 -31.73
N ARG A 441 8.97 2.17 -32.68
CA ARG A 441 7.96 1.84 -33.70
C ARG A 441 8.37 2.40 -35.06
N ASP A 442 8.16 1.60 -36.10
CA ASP A 442 8.53 1.94 -37.48
C ASP A 442 7.72 3.11 -38.08
N ASP A 443 6.58 3.42 -37.47
CA ASP A 443 5.72 4.53 -37.87
C ASP A 443 6.10 5.87 -37.21
N ILE A 444 7.16 5.90 -36.39
CA ILE A 444 7.77 7.12 -35.86
C ILE A 444 8.99 7.47 -36.73
N ILE A 445 8.88 8.54 -37.52
CA ILE A 445 9.93 8.99 -38.44
C ILE A 445 10.98 9.85 -37.69
N VAL A 446 10.49 10.75 -36.83
CA VAL A 446 11.32 11.58 -35.94
C VAL A 446 10.76 11.47 -34.53
N GLY A 447 11.61 11.20 -33.56
CA GLY A 447 11.25 10.92 -32.16
C GLY A 447 12.50 10.85 -31.28
N LEU A 448 12.50 10.05 -30.22
CA LEU A 448 13.61 10.03 -29.26
C LEU A 448 14.95 9.47 -29.81
N HIS A 449 14.95 8.65 -30.87
CA HIS A 449 16.17 8.12 -31.48
C HIS A 449 16.88 9.11 -32.41
N ALA A 450 16.14 10.14 -32.87
CA ALA A 450 16.66 11.27 -33.62
C ALA A 450 15.98 12.54 -33.08
N PRO A 451 16.33 13.00 -31.85
CA PRO A 451 15.64 14.08 -31.18
C PRO A 451 15.70 15.38 -31.99
N ASP A 452 14.55 16.00 -32.18
CA ASP A 452 14.39 17.31 -32.82
C ASP A 452 13.32 18.12 -32.03
N ASP A 453 13.00 19.33 -32.46
CA ASP A 453 12.01 20.20 -31.81
C ASP A 453 10.57 19.66 -31.89
N ALA A 454 10.31 18.65 -32.73
CA ALA A 454 9.03 17.99 -32.89
C ALA A 454 9.18 16.50 -33.28
N ALA A 455 8.14 15.72 -33.02
CA ALA A 455 8.03 14.35 -33.52
C ALA A 455 7.29 14.32 -34.87
N VAL A 456 7.71 13.41 -35.76
CA VAL A 456 7.08 13.20 -37.07
C VAL A 456 6.57 11.77 -37.15
N LEU A 457 5.28 11.61 -37.41
CA LEU A 457 4.57 10.34 -37.35
C LEU A 457 4.01 9.98 -38.73
N ARG A 458 4.04 8.69 -39.08
CA ARG A 458 3.37 8.15 -40.26
C ARG A 458 1.96 7.69 -39.88
N VAL A 459 0.96 8.17 -40.61
CA VAL A 459 -0.42 7.67 -40.52
C VAL A 459 -0.62 6.66 -41.66
N PRO A 460 -0.96 5.39 -41.37
CA PRO A 460 -1.24 4.41 -42.42
C PRO A 460 -2.41 4.85 -43.32
N PRO A 461 -2.36 4.57 -44.64
CA PRO A 461 -3.47 4.88 -45.54
C PRO A 461 -4.80 4.31 -45.04
N GLY A 462 -5.85 5.13 -45.02
CA GLY A 462 -7.20 4.73 -44.57
C GLY A 462 -7.45 4.87 -43.07
N LYS A 463 -6.42 5.11 -42.24
CA LYS A 463 -6.59 5.39 -40.81
C LYS A 463 -6.87 6.87 -40.55
N ALA A 464 -7.66 7.15 -39.52
CA ALA A 464 -7.79 8.46 -38.91
C ALA A 464 -6.92 8.56 -37.65
N VAL A 465 -6.54 9.80 -37.30
CA VAL A 465 -5.83 10.11 -36.06
C VAL A 465 -6.82 10.55 -34.99
N VAL A 466 -6.69 9.97 -33.79
CA VAL A 466 -7.33 10.47 -32.57
C VAL A 466 -6.26 11.20 -31.76
N HIS A 467 -6.55 12.43 -31.34
CA HIS A 467 -5.62 13.26 -30.59
C HIS A 467 -6.27 13.74 -29.30
N THR A 468 -5.56 13.62 -28.18
CA THR A 468 -6.02 14.10 -26.87
C THR A 468 -4.85 14.68 -26.06
N VAL A 469 -5.17 15.47 -25.05
CA VAL A 469 -4.22 15.97 -24.06
C VAL A 469 -4.86 15.99 -22.68
N ASP A 470 -4.16 15.41 -21.71
CA ASP A 470 -4.52 15.47 -20.29
C ASP A 470 -3.32 15.87 -19.45
N PHE A 471 -3.56 16.62 -18.38
CA PHE A 471 -2.53 17.06 -17.45
C PHE A 471 -3.14 17.33 -16.07
N PHE A 472 -2.51 16.81 -15.02
CA PHE A 472 -2.95 17.07 -13.65
C PHE A 472 -1.81 17.02 -12.63
N ARG A 473 -2.04 17.67 -11.49
CA ARG A 473 -1.12 17.68 -10.35
C ARG A 473 -1.16 16.35 -9.59
N ALA A 474 -0.03 15.98 -8.99
CA ALA A 474 0.09 14.80 -8.16
C ALA A 474 -0.85 14.86 -6.95
N PHE A 475 -1.47 13.72 -6.65
CA PHE A 475 -2.37 13.52 -5.52
C PHE A 475 -1.85 12.44 -4.54
N ILE A 476 -0.69 11.85 -4.87
CA ILE A 476 0.13 10.98 -4.01
C ILE A 476 1.61 11.36 -4.10
N ASP A 477 2.39 11.04 -3.06
CA ASP A 477 3.83 11.30 -2.94
C ASP A 477 4.73 10.21 -3.58
N ASP A 478 4.16 9.35 -4.44
CA ASP A 478 4.87 8.28 -5.15
C ASP A 478 5.00 8.60 -6.64
N PRO A 479 6.16 9.11 -7.11
CA PRO A 479 6.34 9.54 -8.49
C PRO A 479 6.13 8.40 -9.50
N TYR A 480 6.59 7.19 -9.19
CA TYR A 480 6.46 6.04 -10.10
C TYR A 480 4.99 5.66 -10.30
N ILE A 481 4.23 5.51 -9.21
CA ILE A 481 2.80 5.21 -9.30
C ILE A 481 2.02 6.38 -9.92
N PHE A 482 2.39 7.62 -9.62
CA PHE A 482 1.79 8.80 -10.25
C PHE A 482 2.02 8.81 -11.77
N GLY A 483 3.24 8.48 -12.22
CA GLY A 483 3.57 8.29 -13.64
C GLY A 483 2.67 7.26 -14.32
N ARG A 484 2.49 6.09 -13.69
CA ARG A 484 1.59 5.03 -14.19
C ARG A 484 0.15 5.50 -14.30
N VAL A 485 -0.36 6.23 -13.29
CA VAL A 485 -1.74 6.73 -13.30
C VAL A 485 -1.93 7.82 -14.35
N ALA A 486 -0.98 8.75 -14.48
CA ALA A 486 -1.04 9.81 -15.49
C ALA A 486 -1.05 9.26 -16.92
N ALA A 487 -0.18 8.29 -17.22
CA ALA A 487 -0.18 7.63 -18.53
C ALA A 487 -1.50 6.89 -18.81
N ASN A 488 -2.02 6.12 -17.84
CA ASN A 488 -3.32 5.45 -17.99
C ASN A 488 -4.48 6.43 -18.18
N HIS A 489 -4.46 7.57 -17.49
CA HIS A 489 -5.46 8.62 -17.63
C HIS A 489 -5.43 9.20 -19.05
N SER A 490 -4.26 9.66 -19.52
CA SER A 490 -4.12 10.28 -20.85
C SER A 490 -4.39 9.31 -22.01
N LEU A 491 -4.20 8.00 -21.80
CA LEU A 491 -4.59 6.98 -22.77
C LEU A 491 -6.11 6.68 -22.75
N GLY A 492 -6.83 7.13 -21.71
CA GLY A 492 -8.25 6.85 -21.48
C GLY A 492 -9.12 7.26 -22.67
N ASP A 493 -8.98 8.49 -23.13
CA ASP A 493 -9.70 9.04 -24.29
C ASP A 493 -9.43 8.25 -25.58
N ILE A 494 -8.17 7.85 -25.83
CA ILE A 494 -7.79 7.06 -27.00
C ILE A 494 -8.57 5.74 -27.00
N PHE A 495 -8.60 5.05 -25.86
CA PHE A 495 -9.31 3.79 -25.74
C PHE A 495 -10.83 3.98 -25.73
N ALA A 496 -11.36 5.04 -25.13
CA ALA A 496 -12.77 5.36 -25.15
C ALA A 496 -13.29 5.59 -26.57
N MET A 497 -12.46 6.19 -27.43
CA MET A 497 -12.73 6.37 -28.86
C MET A 497 -12.61 5.06 -29.68
N GLY A 498 -12.11 3.98 -29.06
CA GLY A 498 -11.85 2.69 -29.70
C GLY A 498 -10.54 2.63 -30.48
N ALA A 499 -9.66 3.61 -30.33
CA ALA A 499 -8.43 3.73 -31.10
C ALA A 499 -7.27 2.93 -30.47
N GLU A 500 -6.27 2.63 -31.29
CA GLU A 500 -5.01 2.04 -30.86
C GLU A 500 -4.01 3.16 -30.58
N ALA A 501 -3.32 3.12 -29.44
CA ALA A 501 -2.34 4.14 -29.09
C ALA A 501 -1.11 4.05 -30.01
N GLN A 502 -0.58 5.21 -30.41
CA GLN A 502 0.57 5.31 -31.30
C GLN A 502 1.75 6.01 -30.63
N SER A 503 1.56 7.24 -30.17
CA SER A 503 2.64 8.06 -29.64
C SER A 503 2.18 8.98 -28.51
N ALA A 504 3.07 9.34 -27.61
CA ALA A 504 2.83 10.32 -26.56
C ALA A 504 3.99 11.33 -26.45
N THR A 505 3.66 12.59 -26.15
CA THR A 505 4.61 13.60 -25.69
C THR A 505 4.29 14.02 -24.26
N ALA A 506 5.27 13.97 -23.38
CA ALA A 506 5.09 14.29 -21.96
C ALA A 506 5.07 15.81 -21.69
N VAL A 507 4.25 16.25 -20.75
CA VAL A 507 4.31 17.59 -20.16
C VAL A 507 4.42 17.42 -18.64
N ALA A 508 5.55 17.81 -18.07
CA ALA A 508 5.89 17.54 -16.68
C ALA A 508 6.29 18.80 -15.93
N THR A 509 5.86 18.91 -14.68
CA THR A 509 6.34 19.88 -13.68
C THR A 509 6.98 19.10 -12.54
N VAL A 510 8.20 19.46 -12.16
CA VAL A 510 8.97 18.76 -11.11
C VAL A 510 9.29 19.72 -9.95
N PRO A 511 9.14 19.28 -8.69
CA PRO A 511 9.51 20.06 -7.52
C PRO A 511 10.97 20.52 -7.50
N TYR A 512 11.21 21.68 -6.89
CA TYR A 512 12.54 22.23 -6.66
C TYR A 512 13.42 21.30 -5.80
N GLY A 513 14.68 21.18 -6.16
CA GLY A 513 15.69 20.42 -5.42
C GLY A 513 17.07 20.55 -6.04
N ILE A 514 18.08 19.96 -5.39
CA ILE A 514 19.39 19.81 -6.02
C ILE A 514 19.29 18.84 -7.21
N GLU A 515 20.23 18.95 -8.16
CA GLU A 515 20.17 18.24 -9.44
C GLU A 515 19.90 16.74 -9.31
N SER A 516 20.62 16.06 -8.42
CA SER A 516 20.48 14.60 -8.21
C SER A 516 19.10 14.19 -7.67
N LYS A 517 18.42 15.09 -6.95
CA LYS A 517 17.08 14.84 -6.38
C LYS A 517 15.98 15.09 -7.40
N VAL A 518 16.18 16.08 -8.28
CA VAL A 518 15.31 16.34 -9.44
C VAL A 518 15.43 15.19 -10.44
N GLU A 519 16.66 14.76 -10.73
CA GLU A 519 16.97 13.62 -11.60
C GLU A 519 16.22 12.35 -11.17
N ASP A 520 16.30 11.98 -9.89
CA ASP A 520 15.61 10.81 -9.34
C ASP A 520 14.08 10.90 -9.48
N VAL A 521 13.50 12.07 -9.19
CA VAL A 521 12.05 12.26 -9.29
C VAL A 521 11.59 12.14 -10.75
N VAL A 522 12.31 12.74 -11.70
CA VAL A 522 12.03 12.62 -13.13
C VAL A 522 12.14 11.16 -13.56
N PHE A 523 13.23 10.48 -13.20
CA PHE A 523 13.48 9.10 -13.59
C PHE A 523 12.39 8.15 -13.06
N GLN A 524 12.06 8.23 -11.76
CA GLN A 524 11.02 7.40 -11.16
C GLN A 524 9.65 7.66 -11.81
N MET A 525 9.28 8.93 -11.99
CA MET A 525 8.02 9.33 -12.59
C MET A 525 7.89 8.86 -14.05
N MET A 526 8.90 9.13 -14.86
CA MET A 526 8.88 8.76 -16.27
C MET A 526 9.02 7.26 -16.48
N SER A 527 9.73 6.53 -15.61
CA SER A 527 9.77 5.05 -15.67
C SER A 527 8.37 4.46 -15.52
N GLY A 528 7.60 4.93 -14.54
CA GLY A 528 6.21 4.46 -14.37
C GLY A 528 5.33 4.80 -15.57
N ALA A 529 5.47 6.00 -16.13
CA ALA A 529 4.73 6.36 -17.34
C ALA A 529 5.11 5.50 -18.55
N VAL A 530 6.42 5.30 -18.78
CA VAL A 530 6.95 4.51 -19.90
C VAL A 530 6.52 3.05 -19.80
N ASP A 531 6.49 2.46 -18.61
CA ASP A 531 5.98 1.09 -18.43
C ASP A 531 4.55 0.95 -18.99
N VAL A 532 3.67 1.90 -18.65
CA VAL A 532 2.27 1.90 -19.12
C VAL A 532 2.16 2.22 -20.62
N LEU A 533 2.93 3.19 -21.12
CA LEU A 533 2.95 3.53 -22.54
C LEU A 533 3.43 2.35 -23.39
N ASN A 534 4.48 1.67 -22.95
CA ASN A 534 5.03 0.48 -23.59
C ASN A 534 4.01 -0.68 -23.59
N GLU A 535 3.37 -0.96 -22.46
CA GLU A 535 2.29 -1.95 -22.35
C GLU A 535 1.14 -1.66 -23.34
N ALA A 536 0.83 -0.37 -23.56
CA ALA A 536 -0.19 0.09 -24.49
C ALA A 536 0.24 0.09 -25.97
N GLY A 537 1.51 -0.20 -26.28
CA GLY A 537 2.05 -0.04 -27.62
C GLY A 537 2.23 1.43 -28.05
N CYS A 538 2.27 2.37 -27.10
CA CYS A 538 2.41 3.80 -27.34
C CYS A 538 3.87 4.24 -27.18
N ALA A 539 4.49 4.82 -28.21
CA ALA A 539 5.87 5.31 -28.12
C ALA A 539 5.94 6.67 -27.44
N LEU A 540 6.79 6.84 -26.42
CA LEU A 540 7.16 8.18 -25.94
C LEU A 540 8.08 8.81 -27.00
N VAL A 541 7.69 9.95 -27.57
CA VAL A 541 8.41 10.58 -28.70
C VAL A 541 9.01 11.94 -28.38
N GLY A 542 8.77 12.47 -27.19
CA GLY A 542 9.31 13.76 -26.75
C GLY A 542 8.58 14.31 -25.53
N GLY A 543 8.83 15.58 -25.22
CA GLY A 543 8.10 16.27 -24.15
C GLY A 543 8.75 17.55 -23.64
N HIS A 544 8.11 18.13 -22.62
CA HIS A 544 8.57 19.31 -21.91
C HIS A 544 8.61 19.06 -20.41
N THR A 545 9.71 19.45 -19.76
CA THR A 545 9.88 19.32 -18.31
C THR A 545 10.28 20.65 -17.70
N GLY A 546 9.37 21.24 -16.93
CA GLY A 546 9.57 22.45 -16.15
C GLY A 546 9.73 22.15 -14.67
N GLU A 547 10.22 23.13 -13.92
CA GLU A 547 10.31 23.08 -12.46
C GLU A 547 9.25 23.99 -11.84
N GLY A 548 8.59 23.50 -10.80
CA GLY A 548 7.47 24.18 -10.14
C GLY A 548 7.27 23.71 -8.70
N LYS A 549 6.28 24.25 -8.01
CA LYS A 549 6.02 23.88 -6.59
C LYS A 549 5.43 22.48 -6.46
N GLU A 550 4.48 22.13 -7.33
CA GLU A 550 3.76 20.86 -7.29
C GLU A 550 4.28 19.94 -8.41
N LEU A 551 4.46 18.66 -8.09
CA LEU A 551 4.67 17.63 -9.11
C LEU A 551 3.42 17.54 -9.97
N ALA A 552 3.57 17.55 -11.29
CA ALA A 552 2.47 17.37 -12.23
C ALA A 552 2.96 16.66 -13.50
N LEU A 553 2.07 15.92 -14.13
CA LEU A 553 2.37 15.16 -15.32
C LEU A 553 1.12 15.06 -16.19
N GLY A 554 1.35 15.05 -17.49
CA GLY A 554 0.35 14.85 -18.51
C GLY A 554 0.99 14.40 -19.80
N PHE A 555 0.15 13.98 -20.73
CA PHE A 555 0.58 13.57 -22.06
C PHE A 555 -0.37 14.13 -23.10
N ALA A 556 0.20 14.62 -24.20
CA ALA A 556 -0.53 14.69 -25.46
C ALA A 556 -0.33 13.35 -26.18
N VAL A 557 -1.42 12.68 -26.53
CA VAL A 557 -1.41 11.32 -27.05
C VAL A 557 -2.07 11.28 -28.42
N ASN A 558 -1.45 10.55 -29.34
CA ASN A 558 -2.02 10.22 -30.64
C ASN A 558 -2.36 8.73 -30.68
N GLY A 559 -3.52 8.42 -31.24
CA GLY A 559 -3.96 7.08 -31.59
C GLY A 559 -4.41 6.98 -33.04
N LEU A 560 -4.56 5.75 -33.51
CA LEU A 560 -4.98 5.41 -34.87
C LEU A 560 -6.28 4.60 -34.82
N ILE A 561 -7.19 4.89 -35.75
CA ILE A 561 -8.45 4.16 -35.84
C ILE A 561 -8.96 4.08 -37.27
N ASP A 562 -9.71 3.01 -37.57
CA ASP A 562 -10.53 2.98 -38.78
C ASP A 562 -11.75 3.91 -38.58
N PRO A 563 -12.02 4.87 -39.49
CA PRO A 563 -13.08 5.86 -39.30
C PRO A 563 -14.46 5.25 -38.96
N ASP A 564 -14.78 4.08 -39.51
CA ASP A 564 -16.05 3.39 -39.31
C ASP A 564 -16.15 2.63 -37.97
N GLN A 565 -15.06 2.59 -37.19
CA GLN A 565 -14.99 1.89 -35.91
C GLN A 565 -14.93 2.83 -34.69
N ILE A 566 -15.09 4.13 -34.91
CA ILE A 566 -15.06 5.13 -33.83
C ILE A 566 -16.21 4.91 -32.85
N MET A 567 -15.88 4.80 -31.57
CA MET A 567 -16.85 4.87 -30.48
C MET A 567 -16.90 6.32 -29.98
N SER A 568 -17.93 7.08 -30.34
CA SER A 568 -18.04 8.48 -29.92
C SER A 568 -18.79 8.60 -28.58
N LYS A 569 -18.92 9.81 -28.02
CA LYS A 569 -19.87 10.03 -26.91
C LYS A 569 -21.33 9.88 -27.37
N GLY A 570 -21.61 10.08 -28.66
CA GLY A 570 -22.92 9.84 -29.27
C GLY A 570 -23.09 8.39 -29.73
N GLY A 571 -24.30 8.04 -30.17
CA GLY A 571 -24.62 6.70 -30.69
C GLY A 571 -25.26 5.77 -29.68
N LEU A 572 -25.70 6.30 -28.52
CA LEU A 572 -26.55 5.55 -27.60
C LEU A 572 -27.86 5.19 -28.32
N ARG A 573 -28.34 3.95 -28.17
CA ARG A 573 -29.59 3.50 -28.79
C ARG A 573 -30.59 3.04 -27.73
N ALA A 574 -31.84 3.45 -27.89
CA ALA A 574 -32.92 2.99 -27.03
C ALA A 574 -32.96 1.45 -26.98
N GLY A 575 -33.03 0.90 -25.77
CA GLY A 575 -32.99 -0.54 -25.53
C GLY A 575 -31.58 -1.11 -25.27
N ASP A 576 -30.51 -0.34 -25.46
CA ASP A 576 -29.17 -0.76 -25.06
C ASP A 576 -29.04 -0.84 -23.53
N ALA A 577 -28.19 -1.75 -23.06
CA ALA A 577 -27.72 -1.78 -21.69
C ALA A 577 -26.56 -0.80 -21.50
N LEU A 578 -26.52 -0.12 -20.35
CA LEU A 578 -25.44 0.79 -19.97
C LEU A 578 -24.45 0.05 -19.06
N ILE A 579 -23.19 -0.07 -19.49
CA ILE A 579 -22.14 -0.81 -18.80
C ILE A 579 -21.08 0.16 -18.25
N LEU A 580 -20.64 -0.09 -17.01
CA LEU A 580 -19.50 0.57 -16.39
C LEU A 580 -18.41 -0.47 -16.07
N THR A 581 -17.18 -0.23 -16.53
CA THR A 581 -16.10 -1.25 -16.46
C THR A 581 -15.26 -1.21 -15.19
N LYS A 582 -15.27 -0.09 -14.45
CA LYS A 582 -14.54 0.07 -13.18
C LYS A 582 -15.40 0.77 -12.13
N PRO A 583 -15.15 0.53 -10.84
CA PRO A 583 -15.89 1.20 -9.78
C PRO A 583 -15.56 2.70 -9.71
N ILE A 584 -16.51 3.49 -9.19
CA ILE A 584 -16.32 4.93 -8.93
C ILE A 584 -15.98 5.22 -7.47
N GLY A 585 -15.47 6.42 -7.18
CA GLY A 585 -15.24 6.94 -5.83
C GLY A 585 -13.81 7.43 -5.57
N THR A 586 -12.97 7.56 -6.61
CA THR A 586 -11.59 8.00 -6.43
C THR A 586 -11.51 9.41 -5.85
N GLY A 587 -12.37 10.34 -6.28
CA GLY A 587 -12.37 11.73 -5.81
C GLY A 587 -12.62 11.87 -4.31
N THR A 588 -13.66 11.21 -3.78
CA THR A 588 -13.97 11.22 -2.35
C THR A 588 -12.88 10.55 -1.50
N LEU A 589 -12.29 9.45 -2.01
CA LEU A 589 -11.22 8.73 -1.32
C LEU A 589 -9.94 9.57 -1.20
N PHE A 590 -9.51 10.26 -2.26
CA PHE A 590 -8.32 11.12 -2.19
C PHE A 590 -8.58 12.43 -1.44
N ALA A 591 -9.82 12.94 -1.44
CA ALA A 591 -10.21 14.02 -0.53
C ALA A 591 -10.11 13.58 0.94
N ALA A 592 -10.48 12.34 1.26
CA ALA A 592 -10.31 11.76 2.59
C ALA A 592 -8.85 11.46 2.92
N HIS A 593 -8.05 11.00 1.95
CA HIS A 593 -6.63 10.73 2.13
C HIS A 593 -5.86 11.98 2.56
N ALA A 594 -6.05 13.10 1.85
CA ALA A 594 -5.44 14.37 2.16
C ALA A 594 -5.81 14.92 3.56
N ARG A 595 -6.96 14.49 4.10
CA ARG A 595 -7.45 14.84 5.45
C ARG A 595 -7.11 13.78 6.51
N LEU A 596 -6.31 12.76 6.16
CA LEU A 596 -6.00 11.61 7.03
C LEU A 596 -7.26 10.87 7.53
N ALA A 597 -8.33 10.89 6.73
CA ALA A 597 -9.62 10.28 7.04
C ALA A 597 -9.86 8.98 6.25
N ALA A 598 -9.06 8.69 5.22
CA ALA A 598 -9.09 7.42 4.52
C ALA A 598 -8.28 6.34 5.26
N LYS A 599 -8.68 5.07 5.09
CA LYS A 599 -7.86 3.91 5.44
C LYS A 599 -6.93 3.58 4.28
N GLY A 600 -5.68 3.20 4.55
CA GLY A 600 -4.67 2.90 3.53
C GLY A 600 -5.11 1.84 2.54
N ARG A 601 -5.85 0.82 2.99
CA ARG A 601 -6.43 -0.23 2.10
C ARG A 601 -7.46 0.30 1.10
N TRP A 602 -8.16 1.39 1.43
CA TRP A 602 -9.08 2.04 0.49
C TRP A 602 -8.30 2.72 -0.63
N ILE A 603 -7.19 3.37 -0.27
CA ILE A 603 -6.28 4.03 -1.21
C ILE A 603 -5.54 3.00 -2.07
N ASP A 604 -5.11 1.87 -1.50
CA ASP A 604 -4.52 0.77 -2.25
C ASP A 604 -5.48 0.25 -3.34
N SER A 605 -6.76 0.04 -3.01
CA SER A 605 -7.78 -0.38 -3.96
C SER A 605 -8.05 0.68 -5.03
N ALA A 606 -8.08 1.96 -4.66
CA ALA A 606 -8.24 3.05 -5.62
C ALA A 606 -7.05 3.12 -6.59
N LEU A 607 -5.81 3.06 -6.09
CA LEU A 607 -4.60 3.05 -6.92
C LEU A 607 -4.56 1.84 -7.86
N ALA A 608 -4.93 0.66 -7.39
CA ALA A 608 -5.03 -0.54 -8.23
C ALA A 608 -6.03 -0.34 -9.39
N SER A 609 -7.21 0.23 -9.11
CA SER A 609 -8.22 0.53 -10.14
C SER A 609 -7.73 1.58 -11.15
N MET A 610 -6.99 2.60 -10.70
CA MET A 610 -6.47 3.67 -11.56
C MET A 610 -5.28 3.23 -12.42
N MET A 611 -4.50 2.24 -11.98
CA MET A 611 -3.40 1.66 -12.76
C MET A 611 -3.85 0.58 -13.75
N GLN A 612 -5.10 0.14 -13.70
CA GLN A 612 -5.65 -0.80 -14.67
C GLN A 612 -5.93 -0.08 -15.99
N SER A 613 -5.32 -0.50 -17.09
CA SER A 613 -5.58 0.08 -18.42
C SER A 613 -7.02 -0.13 -18.89
N ASN A 614 -7.55 0.80 -19.69
CA ASN A 614 -8.85 0.67 -20.36
C ASN A 614 -8.76 -0.03 -21.73
N GLN A 615 -7.56 -0.36 -22.22
CA GLN A 615 -7.34 -0.90 -23.57
C GLN A 615 -8.13 -2.18 -23.86
N SER A 616 -8.01 -3.18 -22.98
CA SER A 616 -8.70 -4.48 -23.17
C SER A 616 -10.21 -4.34 -23.03
N ALA A 617 -10.67 -3.46 -22.12
CA ALA A 617 -12.09 -3.16 -21.97
C ALA A 617 -12.68 -2.50 -23.23
N ALA A 618 -11.99 -1.51 -23.80
CA ALA A 618 -12.43 -0.84 -25.03
C ALA A 618 -12.54 -1.82 -26.21
N ALA A 619 -11.53 -2.67 -26.40
CA ALA A 619 -11.55 -3.69 -27.45
C ALA A 619 -12.72 -4.68 -27.27
N CYS A 620 -13.00 -5.09 -26.02
CA CYS A 620 -14.14 -5.94 -25.70
C CYS A 620 -15.46 -5.24 -26.01
N LEU A 621 -15.70 -4.03 -25.50
CA LEU A 621 -16.92 -3.26 -25.73
C LEU A 621 -17.21 -3.08 -27.24
N ARG A 622 -16.18 -2.77 -28.03
CA ARG A 622 -16.27 -2.67 -29.49
C ARG A 622 -16.69 -3.99 -30.13
N ARG A 623 -16.09 -5.12 -29.75
CA ARG A 623 -16.47 -6.47 -30.25
C ARG A 623 -17.94 -6.80 -29.98
N TYR A 624 -18.46 -6.38 -28.83
CA TYR A 624 -19.87 -6.58 -28.48
C TYR A 624 -20.83 -5.56 -29.12
N GLY A 625 -20.31 -4.66 -29.95
CA GLY A 625 -21.10 -3.74 -30.78
C GLY A 625 -21.39 -2.39 -30.13
N SER A 626 -20.58 -1.98 -29.15
CA SER A 626 -20.67 -0.63 -28.61
C SER A 626 -20.33 0.41 -29.68
N GLN A 627 -21.14 1.46 -29.77
CA GLN A 627 -20.91 2.62 -30.64
C GLN A 627 -20.77 3.93 -29.85
N ALA A 628 -21.20 3.91 -28.59
CA ALA A 628 -21.15 5.04 -27.68
C ALA A 628 -20.34 4.67 -26.45
N CYS A 629 -19.22 5.35 -26.25
CA CYS A 629 -18.30 5.11 -25.15
C CYS A 629 -17.64 6.43 -24.70
N THR A 630 -17.37 6.54 -23.40
CA THR A 630 -16.54 7.58 -22.81
C THR A 630 -15.77 7.00 -21.64
N ASP A 631 -14.61 7.54 -21.31
CA ASP A 631 -14.01 7.30 -20.02
C ASP A 631 -14.65 8.21 -18.96
N VAL A 632 -14.75 7.72 -17.73
CA VAL A 632 -15.34 8.47 -16.62
C VAL A 632 -14.23 9.19 -15.87
N THR A 633 -14.23 10.52 -15.95
CA THR A 633 -13.18 11.41 -15.40
C THR A 633 -13.77 12.58 -14.60
N GLY A 634 -13.36 13.82 -14.86
CA GLY A 634 -13.58 15.00 -13.99
C GLY A 634 -15.04 15.40 -13.76
N PHE A 635 -15.97 15.09 -14.67
CA PHE A 635 -17.39 15.43 -14.48
C PHE A 635 -18.18 14.38 -13.70
N GLY A 636 -17.53 13.28 -13.32
CA GLY A 636 -18.17 12.13 -12.67
C GLY A 636 -19.10 11.37 -13.62
N LEU A 637 -19.67 10.26 -13.11
CA LEU A 637 -20.50 9.36 -13.89
C LEU A 637 -21.70 10.06 -14.54
N LEU A 638 -22.41 10.89 -13.77
CA LEU A 638 -23.59 11.59 -14.26
C LEU A 638 -23.25 12.61 -15.35
N GLY A 639 -22.17 13.38 -15.17
CA GLY A 639 -21.79 14.41 -16.14
C GLY A 639 -21.49 13.82 -17.49
N HIS A 640 -20.68 12.76 -17.50
CA HIS A 640 -20.37 12.00 -18.71
C HIS A 640 -21.61 11.38 -19.35
N LEU A 641 -22.52 10.78 -18.56
CA LEU A 641 -23.77 10.22 -19.10
C LEU A 641 -24.66 11.31 -19.74
N VAL A 642 -24.77 12.49 -19.13
CA VAL A 642 -25.52 13.63 -19.69
C VAL A 642 -24.90 14.14 -21.00
N GLU A 643 -23.58 14.10 -21.13
CA GLU A 643 -22.89 14.43 -22.38
C GLU A 643 -23.17 13.41 -23.48
N MET A 644 -23.43 12.14 -23.14
CA MET A 644 -23.71 11.09 -24.11
C MET A 644 -25.18 11.08 -24.59
N THR A 645 -26.14 11.40 -23.71
CA THR A 645 -27.59 11.39 -24.04
C THR A 645 -27.96 12.47 -25.05
N ARG A 646 -27.43 13.68 -24.89
CA ARG A 646 -27.73 14.84 -25.75
C ARG A 646 -27.47 14.62 -27.24
N PRO A 647 -26.25 14.25 -27.69
CA PRO A 647 -25.97 14.01 -29.10
C PRO A 647 -26.66 12.76 -29.64
N SER A 648 -27.12 11.87 -28.75
CA SER A 648 -27.79 10.63 -29.13
C SER A 648 -29.32 10.77 -29.24
N GLY A 649 -29.92 11.86 -28.73
CA GLY A 649 -31.38 12.04 -28.74
C GLY A 649 -32.11 10.93 -27.99
N VAL A 650 -31.62 10.58 -26.80
CA VAL A 650 -32.15 9.51 -25.93
C VAL A 650 -32.15 9.93 -24.47
N ASP A 651 -32.91 9.21 -23.66
CA ASP A 651 -32.83 9.28 -22.20
C ASP A 651 -32.04 8.08 -21.65
N ALA A 652 -31.68 8.12 -20.38
CA ALA A 652 -31.03 6.99 -19.70
C ALA A 652 -31.65 6.74 -18.32
N GLU A 653 -31.85 5.47 -18.01
CA GLU A 653 -32.19 5.00 -16.66
C GLU A 653 -30.93 4.46 -15.98
N LEU A 654 -30.61 4.99 -14.81
CA LEU A 654 -29.46 4.59 -14.00
C LEU A 654 -29.92 3.95 -12.69
N ASP A 655 -29.42 2.76 -12.42
CA ASP A 655 -29.67 1.99 -11.21
C ASP A 655 -28.58 2.24 -10.16
N LEU A 656 -28.91 3.01 -9.12
CA LEU A 656 -27.94 3.39 -8.11
C LEU A 656 -27.38 2.17 -7.36
N THR A 657 -28.16 1.11 -7.13
CA THR A 657 -27.69 -0.09 -6.40
C THR A 657 -26.83 -1.00 -7.26
N ALA A 658 -26.91 -0.88 -8.58
CA ALA A 658 -26.04 -1.60 -9.51
C ALA A 658 -24.66 -0.92 -9.71
N ILE A 659 -24.51 0.37 -9.39
CA ILE A 659 -23.24 1.10 -9.62
C ILE A 659 -22.10 0.54 -8.74
N PRO A 660 -21.04 -0.03 -9.32
CA PRO A 660 -19.89 -0.49 -8.55
C PRO A 660 -19.16 0.72 -7.93
N VAL A 661 -18.85 0.63 -6.64
CA VAL A 661 -18.15 1.69 -5.88
C VAL A 661 -16.90 1.14 -5.21
N LEU A 662 -15.87 1.97 -5.11
CA LEU A 662 -14.62 1.60 -4.45
C LEU A 662 -14.84 1.43 -2.92
N PRO A 663 -14.13 0.49 -2.27
CA PRO A 663 -14.20 0.33 -0.82
C PRO A 663 -13.89 1.66 -0.09
N GLY A 664 -14.76 2.05 0.84
CA GLY A 664 -14.64 3.30 1.59
C GLY A 664 -15.34 4.51 0.96
N ALA A 665 -15.74 4.46 -0.30
CA ALA A 665 -16.32 5.62 -0.99
C ALA A 665 -17.68 6.04 -0.40
N GLU A 666 -18.55 5.08 -0.07
CA GLU A 666 -19.82 5.37 0.60
C GLU A 666 -19.58 5.93 2.01
N GLU A 667 -18.61 5.39 2.75
CA GLU A 667 -18.27 5.84 4.09
C GLU A 667 -17.71 7.28 4.09
N THR A 668 -16.83 7.62 3.13
CA THR A 668 -16.28 8.98 3.02
C THR A 668 -17.34 9.98 2.55
N ALA A 669 -18.21 9.60 1.62
CA ALA A 669 -19.32 10.43 1.18
C ALA A 669 -20.35 10.65 2.31
N ALA A 670 -20.69 9.61 3.07
CA ALA A 670 -21.58 9.71 4.23
C ALA A 670 -21.01 10.61 5.34
N ALA A 671 -19.68 10.66 5.47
CA ALA A 671 -18.99 11.58 6.36
C ALA A 671 -18.90 13.02 5.82
N GLY A 672 -19.48 13.31 4.64
CA GLY A 672 -19.43 14.62 3.99
C GLY A 672 -18.05 14.97 3.40
N ILE A 673 -17.15 14.00 3.27
CA ILE A 673 -15.83 14.21 2.68
C ILE A 673 -15.94 13.98 1.17
N LEU A 674 -16.11 15.06 0.42
CA LEU A 674 -16.25 15.05 -1.03
C LEU A 674 -15.07 15.76 -1.69
N SER A 675 -14.81 15.44 -2.96
CA SER A 675 -13.79 16.13 -3.76
C SER A 675 -14.10 17.63 -3.91
N SER A 676 -13.06 18.44 -4.09
CA SER A 676 -13.19 19.89 -4.28
C SER A 676 -13.97 20.29 -5.53
N LEU A 677 -13.99 19.44 -6.57
CA LEU A 677 -14.76 19.67 -7.80
C LEU A 677 -16.22 19.19 -7.69
N GLN A 678 -16.51 18.30 -6.75
CA GLN A 678 -17.84 17.70 -6.59
C GLN A 678 -18.96 18.75 -6.41
N PRO A 679 -18.80 19.84 -5.64
CA PRO A 679 -19.82 20.88 -5.53
C PRO A 679 -20.19 21.55 -6.87
N ALA A 680 -19.25 21.65 -7.80
CA ALA A 680 -19.53 22.12 -9.15
C ALA A 680 -20.31 21.06 -9.96
N ASN A 681 -19.91 19.79 -9.86
CA ASN A 681 -20.59 18.67 -10.51
C ASN A 681 -22.01 18.46 -9.99
N ILE A 682 -22.31 18.77 -8.72
CA ILE A 682 -23.68 18.73 -8.18
C ILE A 682 -24.64 19.55 -9.05
N ARG A 683 -24.21 20.63 -9.72
CA ARG A 683 -25.07 21.43 -10.60
C ARG A 683 -25.65 20.61 -11.77
N LEU A 684 -25.01 19.50 -12.13
CA LEU A 684 -25.47 18.54 -13.14
C LEU A 684 -26.71 17.76 -12.71
N ARG A 685 -27.11 17.81 -11.43
CA ARG A 685 -28.36 17.22 -10.93
C ARG A 685 -29.60 17.71 -11.65
N ARG A 686 -29.53 18.90 -12.29
CA ARG A 686 -30.57 19.43 -13.18
C ARG A 686 -30.85 18.55 -14.40
N GLY A 687 -30.02 17.53 -14.67
CA GLY A 687 -30.28 16.52 -15.68
C GLY A 687 -31.05 15.30 -15.16
N ILE A 688 -31.40 15.25 -13.86
CA ILE A 688 -32.08 14.13 -13.21
C ILE A 688 -33.55 14.47 -12.94
N ARG A 689 -34.45 13.57 -13.33
CA ARG A 689 -35.87 13.63 -12.96
C ARG A 689 -36.08 13.28 -11.50
N GLU A 690 -36.98 14.00 -10.83
CA GLU A 690 -37.38 13.75 -9.43
C GLU A 690 -36.17 13.62 -8.46
N GLN A 691 -35.15 14.47 -8.64
CA GLN A 691 -33.89 14.40 -7.90
C GLN A 691 -34.07 14.37 -6.36
N GLU A 692 -35.11 15.02 -5.83
CA GLU A 692 -35.37 15.15 -4.40
C GLU A 692 -35.60 13.78 -3.74
N ARG A 693 -36.08 12.80 -4.51
CA ARG A 693 -36.30 11.42 -4.06
C ARG A 693 -35.00 10.69 -3.70
N TRP A 694 -33.87 11.09 -4.29
CA TRP A 694 -32.63 10.32 -4.27
C TRP A 694 -31.57 10.85 -3.31
N ILE A 695 -31.77 12.04 -2.72
CA ILE A 695 -30.79 12.74 -1.87
C ILE A 695 -30.28 11.87 -0.71
N LYS A 696 -31.13 10.97 -0.19
CA LYS A 696 -30.79 10.07 0.93
C LYS A 696 -30.09 8.77 0.50
N HIS A 697 -30.01 8.47 -0.79
CA HIS A 697 -29.36 7.26 -1.27
C HIS A 697 -27.84 7.37 -1.10
N PRO A 698 -27.15 6.39 -0.49
CA PRO A 698 -25.71 6.48 -0.19
C PRO A 698 -24.81 6.77 -1.41
N ARG A 699 -25.20 6.25 -2.57
CA ARG A 699 -24.46 6.43 -3.83
C ARG A 699 -24.86 7.66 -4.65
N TYR A 700 -25.93 8.35 -4.27
CA TYR A 700 -26.33 9.58 -4.95
C TYR A 700 -25.20 10.63 -4.98
N PRO A 701 -24.49 10.95 -3.87
CA PRO A 701 -23.36 11.89 -3.95
C PRO A 701 -22.20 11.40 -4.84
N LEU A 702 -22.05 10.08 -5.02
CA LEU A 702 -20.93 9.47 -5.75
C LEU A 702 -21.06 9.59 -7.27
N ILE A 703 -22.27 9.67 -7.84
CA ILE A 703 -22.42 9.85 -9.29
C ILE A 703 -21.90 11.20 -9.79
N PHE A 704 -21.73 12.17 -8.87
CA PHE A 704 -21.13 13.49 -9.11
C PHE A 704 -19.63 13.54 -8.79
N ASP A 705 -19.08 12.49 -8.19
CA ASP A 705 -17.68 12.45 -7.74
C ASP A 705 -16.76 12.43 -8.98
N PRO A 706 -15.82 13.39 -9.11
CA PRO A 706 -14.83 13.35 -10.18
C PRO A 706 -13.96 12.10 -10.04
N GLN A 707 -13.66 11.47 -11.17
CA GLN A 707 -12.78 10.32 -11.23
C GLN A 707 -11.42 10.69 -11.82
N THR A 708 -10.37 10.03 -11.35
CA THR A 708 -9.04 10.05 -11.98
C THR A 708 -8.78 8.65 -12.54
N ALA A 709 -8.42 8.54 -13.83
CA ALA A 709 -8.19 7.25 -14.51
C ALA A 709 -9.34 6.24 -14.29
N GLY A 710 -10.58 6.71 -14.47
CA GLY A 710 -11.78 5.90 -14.25
C GLY A 710 -11.98 4.82 -15.32
N GLY A 711 -13.11 4.11 -15.19
CA GLY A 711 -13.51 3.10 -16.16
C GLY A 711 -14.16 3.71 -17.40
N LEU A 712 -14.53 2.83 -18.32
CA LEU A 712 -15.34 3.17 -19.49
C LEU A 712 -16.82 3.05 -19.14
N LEU A 713 -17.60 4.02 -19.62
CA LEU A 713 -19.06 4.01 -19.65
C LEU A 713 -19.49 3.83 -21.10
N ALA A 714 -20.22 2.76 -21.39
CA ALA A 714 -20.55 2.39 -22.77
C ALA A 714 -21.94 1.76 -22.90
N SER A 715 -22.58 1.92 -24.06
CA SER A 715 -23.78 1.17 -24.40
C SER A 715 -23.47 -0.10 -25.17
N VAL A 716 -24.21 -1.17 -24.88
CA VAL A 716 -24.13 -2.46 -25.59
C VAL A 716 -25.55 -2.98 -25.84
N PRO A 717 -25.85 -3.59 -26.99
CA PRO A 717 -27.16 -4.19 -27.23
C PRO A 717 -27.57 -5.14 -26.10
N ALA A 718 -28.78 -5.00 -25.54
CA ALA A 718 -29.18 -5.71 -24.31
C ALA A 718 -28.98 -7.23 -24.36
N HIS A 719 -29.24 -7.88 -25.51
CA HIS A 719 -29.07 -9.33 -25.69
C HIS A 719 -27.61 -9.81 -25.63
N LYS A 720 -26.63 -8.88 -25.70
CA LYS A 720 -25.19 -9.15 -25.63
C LYS A 720 -24.56 -8.71 -24.30
N ALA A 721 -25.27 -7.95 -23.48
CA ALA A 721 -24.71 -7.26 -22.33
C ALA A 721 -24.12 -8.22 -21.28
N GLU A 722 -24.84 -9.28 -20.92
CA GLU A 722 -24.37 -10.26 -19.92
C GLU A 722 -23.10 -10.98 -20.37
N ALA A 723 -23.03 -11.39 -21.64
CA ALA A 723 -21.84 -12.01 -22.22
C ALA A 723 -20.65 -11.03 -22.22
N CYS A 724 -20.89 -9.77 -22.58
CA CYS A 724 -19.87 -8.72 -22.51
C CYS A 724 -19.34 -8.52 -21.09
N VAL A 725 -20.22 -8.48 -20.08
CA VAL A 725 -19.81 -8.35 -18.67
C VAL A 725 -19.01 -9.56 -18.21
N ALA A 726 -19.42 -10.78 -18.57
CA ALA A 726 -18.68 -11.98 -18.24
C ALA A 726 -17.27 -11.98 -18.85
N GLU A 727 -17.13 -11.58 -20.11
CA GLU A 727 -15.84 -11.46 -20.78
C GLU A 727 -14.96 -10.37 -20.14
N LEU A 728 -15.52 -9.17 -19.87
CA LEU A 728 -14.81 -8.10 -19.17
C LEU A 728 -14.29 -8.56 -17.80
N LYS A 729 -15.10 -9.30 -17.03
CA LYS A 729 -14.65 -9.87 -15.75
C LYS A 729 -13.50 -10.86 -15.95
N SER A 730 -13.54 -11.69 -16.99
CA SER A 730 -12.45 -12.62 -17.32
C SER A 730 -11.16 -11.92 -17.76
N LEU A 731 -11.28 -10.74 -18.38
CA LEU A 731 -10.15 -9.87 -18.76
C LEU A 731 -9.58 -9.07 -17.58
N GLY A 732 -10.04 -9.33 -16.36
CA GLY A 732 -9.53 -8.70 -15.14
C GLY A 732 -10.29 -7.45 -14.70
N TYR A 733 -11.50 -7.19 -15.21
CA TYR A 733 -12.37 -6.09 -14.75
C TYR A 733 -13.50 -6.62 -13.84
N PRO A 734 -13.20 -7.12 -12.62
CA PRO A 734 -14.13 -7.90 -11.78
C PRO A 734 -15.38 -7.12 -11.35
N HIS A 735 -15.27 -5.79 -11.31
CA HIS A 735 -16.33 -4.88 -10.89
C HIS A 735 -17.22 -4.39 -12.03
N THR A 736 -17.02 -4.89 -13.26
CA THR A 736 -17.87 -4.53 -14.39
C THR A 736 -19.34 -4.86 -14.10
N ALA A 737 -20.23 -3.91 -14.34
CA ALA A 737 -21.66 -4.07 -14.12
C ALA A 737 -22.50 -3.40 -15.21
N ILE A 738 -23.68 -3.96 -15.49
CA ILE A 738 -24.77 -3.26 -16.15
C ILE A 738 -25.39 -2.34 -15.08
N ILE A 739 -25.24 -1.04 -15.27
CA ILE A 739 -25.68 -0.03 -14.29
C ILE A 739 -27.01 0.63 -14.68
N GLY A 740 -27.58 0.25 -15.82
CA GLY A 740 -28.75 0.94 -16.36
C GLY A 740 -29.09 0.52 -17.78
N ARG A 741 -29.97 1.31 -18.41
CA ARG A 741 -30.41 1.11 -19.80
C ARG A 741 -30.69 2.43 -20.47
N ILE A 742 -30.58 2.44 -21.79
CA ILE A 742 -30.93 3.59 -22.62
C ILE A 742 -32.41 3.53 -22.97
N LEU A 743 -33.10 4.65 -22.84
CA LEU A 743 -34.53 4.81 -23.10
C LEU A 743 -34.75 5.66 -24.35
N PRO A 744 -35.90 5.52 -25.04
CA PRO A 744 -36.33 6.53 -26.00
C PRO A 744 -36.39 7.90 -25.32
N GLN A 745 -36.07 8.97 -26.08
CA GLN A 745 -36.19 10.34 -25.57
C GLN A 745 -37.64 10.65 -25.19
N GLY A 746 -37.84 11.10 -23.95
CA GLY A 746 -39.12 11.60 -23.46
C GLY A 746 -39.31 13.10 -23.70
N GLU A 747 -40.43 13.64 -23.19
CA GLU A 747 -40.77 15.06 -23.30
C GLU A 747 -40.09 15.94 -22.24
N ALA A 748 -39.61 15.36 -21.15
CA ALA A 748 -38.95 16.11 -20.08
C ALA A 748 -37.55 16.56 -20.49
N ILE A 749 -37.13 17.73 -20.00
CA ILE A 749 -35.83 18.34 -20.31
C ILE A 749 -34.68 17.53 -19.69
N GLU A 750 -34.93 16.89 -18.56
CA GLU A 750 -33.98 16.07 -17.82
C GLU A 750 -33.87 14.67 -18.46
N PRO A 751 -32.70 14.28 -19.00
CA PRO A 751 -32.57 13.01 -19.72
C PRO A 751 -32.31 11.81 -18.81
N ILE A 752 -32.06 12.01 -17.51
CA ILE A 752 -31.67 10.93 -16.59
C ILE A 752 -32.79 10.58 -15.63
N ILE A 753 -33.13 9.30 -15.58
CA ILE A 753 -34.03 8.70 -14.60
C ILE A 753 -33.19 7.85 -13.64
N LEU A 754 -33.42 7.96 -12.35
CA LEU A 754 -32.76 7.10 -11.36
C LEU A 754 -33.72 6.01 -10.86
N ARG A 755 -33.16 4.85 -10.52
CA ARG A 755 -33.82 3.78 -9.77
C ARG A 755 -32.85 3.21 -8.71
N ALA A 756 -33.35 2.34 -7.82
CA ALA A 756 -32.55 1.64 -6.82
C ALA A 756 -33.04 0.21 -6.64
#